data_AF-A0A2V2VL77-F1
#
_entry.id   AF-A0A2V2VL77-F1
#
_cell.length_a   1.000
_cell.length_b   1.000
_cell.length_c   1.000
_cell.angle_alpha   90.00
_cell.angle_beta   90.00
_cell.angle_gamma   90.00
#
_symmetry.space_group_name_H-M   'P 1'
#
loop_
_entity.id
_entity.type
_entity.pdbx_description
1 polymer ?
#
loop_
_entity_poly.entity_id
_entity_poly.type
_entity_poly.pdbx_seq_one_letter_code
_entity_poly.pdbx_strand_id
1 'polypeptide(L)'
;MQRGTALSSNNPFREKSDDLPVPGNEPGNTQTIAEAIKSDDAMMANELKALSRRAETRNTETEKISIRGGVLKSLLVHRSGRGPRTVEIKETHSRETFIAKKREVGLMRLDLANKEAEIRHLEEEMDRAEKRVRQQQEQLASTEEKFNNFLKHSNLEQDAAVRRAEIESKAKLERLIDIKKLSAQISHMEQDMRKTEIQLDLCKEYKEFMDSITVPQWFYDVLCSLRVNDASEVILREAEAEYTRRAEELMVAMQKAEARRESQQPVAFAERQKRGGLREERHNDEKNDGSLEDEEGEQVPIEAQLEKLHQELEAEAQKRQVKATESIKKEVEALSVEEVRAVLDKEYPQERIPMYFTEPDQILDIFINVEEGNLFLIQNSQELEEELERVAMEYFHEQEEMTTMMRQRHAQMESLATRIKEAQERLKQLEERLADLESTEDGADAGLEAARYKKDIVSSRRNKAEPVMRQEVLKKLIERAVTDIFRCITQHSVSPRRPEDGEGLEDKMRSAVRQKPLSARSRSSQAALSPKAKGKKKDRNISETAPGGGGVEGQSDGEASANMWPVEMLTIIETKIDEYIHYINNPENGIEQSLIMSVIKMRDKERRHRARVIQLERQSTEREERNKRALQRSQAPVVRRRGKPVMWRSHPPVETVRGKEVKQGPETEKESDQDDEFFL
;
A
#
# COMPACT_ATOMS: atom_id res chain seq x y z
N MET A 1 -23.24 -6.62 26.98
CA MET A 1 -24.67 -6.96 26.81
C MET A 1 -25.18 -6.15 25.62
N GLN A 2 -25.44 -6.80 24.46
CA GLN A 2 -26.80 -6.96 23.87
C GLN A 2 -27.48 -5.59 23.58
N ARG A 3 -27.89 -5.15 22.39
CA ARG A 3 -28.25 -5.64 21.03
C ARG A 3 -28.09 -4.39 20.11
N GLY A 4 -27.77 -4.40 18.82
CA GLY A 4 -28.41 -5.10 17.69
C GLY A 4 -29.17 -4.11 16.77
N THR A 5 -28.55 -3.72 15.65
CA THR A 5 -29.08 -3.54 14.26
C THR A 5 -30.31 -2.66 13.95
N ALA A 6 -30.21 -1.73 12.96
CA ALA A 6 -30.72 -1.87 11.56
C ALA A 6 -31.03 -0.54 10.83
N LEU A 7 -31.06 -0.61 9.48
CA LEU A 7 -31.47 0.34 8.41
C LEU A 7 -30.29 1.11 7.76
N SER A 8 -30.04 1.12 6.45
CA SER A 8 -30.85 0.84 5.25
C SER A 8 -29.93 0.60 4.03
N SER A 9 -30.10 -0.50 3.29
CA SER A 9 -29.63 -0.62 1.91
C SER A 9 -30.61 -1.44 1.08
N ASN A 10 -31.36 -0.74 0.22
CA ASN A 10 -32.21 -1.33 -0.81
C ASN A 10 -31.32 -1.80 -1.97
N ASN A 11 -31.21 -3.11 -2.15
CA ASN A 11 -30.54 -3.76 -3.27
C ASN A 11 -31.60 -4.47 -4.14
N PRO A 12 -31.79 -4.10 -5.42
CA PRO A 12 -32.94 -4.55 -6.23
C PRO A 12 -32.76 -5.91 -6.93
N PHE A 13 -31.84 -6.78 -6.47
CA PHE A 13 -31.57 -8.09 -7.10
C PHE A 13 -31.67 -9.30 -6.17
N ARG A 14 -32.52 -9.26 -5.13
CA ARG A 14 -32.68 -10.43 -4.24
C ARG A 14 -34.15 -10.80 -4.04
N GLU A 15 -34.68 -11.59 -4.97
CA GLU A 15 -35.90 -12.37 -4.73
C GLU A 15 -35.57 -13.63 -3.91
N LYS A 16 -36.52 -13.97 -3.04
CA LYS A 16 -36.43 -14.97 -1.97
C LYS A 16 -36.95 -16.33 -2.46
N SER A 17 -36.28 -17.37 -2.00
CA SER A 17 -36.76 -18.76 -2.05
C SER A 17 -37.78 -19.05 -0.94
N ASP A 18 -38.81 -19.79 -1.35
CA ASP A 18 -39.56 -20.87 -0.70
C ASP A 18 -40.69 -20.58 0.31
N ASP A 19 -41.90 -21.04 -0.09
CA ASP A 19 -42.79 -21.84 0.76
C ASP A 19 -43.59 -22.88 -0.08
N LEU A 20 -43.22 -24.17 0.12
CA LEU A 20 -44.02 -25.42 0.12
C LEU A 20 -44.53 -26.04 -1.22
N PRO A 21 -44.79 -27.38 -1.31
CA PRO A 21 -44.56 -28.50 -0.36
C PRO A 21 -43.81 -29.73 -0.95
N VAL A 22 -43.30 -30.59 -0.07
CA VAL A 22 -42.68 -31.90 -0.36
C VAL A 22 -43.73 -32.97 -0.73
N PRO A 23 -43.43 -33.82 -1.73
CA PRO A 23 -43.50 -35.28 -1.57
C PRO A 23 -42.18 -35.92 -2.06
N GLY A 24 -41.59 -36.92 -1.41
CA GLY A 24 -42.12 -38.28 -1.31
C GLY A 24 -41.38 -39.19 -2.30
N ASN A 25 -40.49 -40.04 -1.80
CA ASN A 25 -39.73 -41.06 -2.54
C ASN A 25 -40.62 -41.94 -3.43
N GLU A 26 -40.28 -42.11 -4.71
CA GLU A 26 -40.45 -43.32 -5.53
C GLU A 26 -39.45 -43.30 -6.72
N PRO A 27 -38.92 -44.46 -7.17
CA PRO A 27 -37.83 -44.53 -8.13
C PRO A 27 -38.35 -44.48 -9.57
N GLY A 28 -38.26 -43.33 -10.24
CA GLY A 28 -38.79 -43.11 -11.59
C GLY A 28 -37.73 -42.68 -12.61
N ASN A 29 -37.18 -43.65 -13.34
CA ASN A 29 -36.53 -43.59 -14.66
C ASN A 29 -36.39 -42.20 -15.33
N THR A 30 -35.29 -41.48 -15.07
CA THR A 30 -34.91 -40.28 -15.83
C THR A 30 -34.04 -40.66 -17.02
N GLN A 31 -34.66 -41.05 -18.14
CA GLN A 31 -33.94 -41.12 -19.41
C GLN A 31 -33.58 -39.71 -19.85
N THR A 32 -32.30 -39.47 -20.11
CA THR A 32 -31.81 -38.18 -20.59
C THR A 32 -32.33 -37.91 -22.01
N ILE A 33 -32.49 -36.64 -22.40
CA ILE A 33 -32.92 -36.25 -23.77
C ILE A 33 -32.02 -36.90 -24.84
N ALA A 34 -30.74 -37.14 -24.52
CA ALA A 34 -29.80 -37.85 -25.39
C ALA A 34 -30.09 -39.37 -25.52
N GLU A 35 -30.71 -40.00 -24.52
CA GLU A 35 -31.17 -41.39 -24.58
C GLU A 35 -32.52 -41.52 -25.29
N ALA A 36 -33.40 -40.53 -25.16
CA ALA A 36 -34.65 -40.45 -25.92
C ALA A 36 -34.37 -40.34 -27.44
N ILE A 37 -33.43 -39.47 -27.84
CA ILE A 37 -33.02 -39.33 -29.26
C ILE A 37 -32.39 -40.63 -29.79
N LYS A 38 -31.56 -41.32 -29.00
CA LYS A 38 -30.98 -42.61 -29.40
C LYS A 38 -32.02 -43.73 -29.48
N SER A 39 -33.05 -43.69 -28.64
CA SER A 39 -34.16 -44.63 -28.67
C SER A 39 -35.05 -44.40 -29.90
N ASP A 40 -35.31 -43.14 -30.24
CA ASP A 40 -36.11 -42.76 -31.41
C ASP A 40 -35.38 -43.05 -32.73
N ASP A 41 -34.08 -42.79 -32.81
CA ASP A 41 -33.23 -43.18 -33.96
C ASP A 41 -33.17 -44.71 -34.11
N ALA A 42 -33.12 -45.46 -33.00
CA ALA A 42 -33.16 -46.91 -33.01
C ALA A 42 -34.54 -47.47 -33.42
N MET A 43 -35.64 -46.80 -33.04
CA MET A 43 -36.99 -47.14 -33.51
C MET A 43 -37.15 -46.86 -35.01
N MET A 44 -36.69 -45.71 -35.50
CA MET A 44 -36.74 -45.37 -36.93
C MET A 44 -35.90 -46.35 -37.77
N ALA A 45 -34.73 -46.77 -37.27
CA ALA A 45 -33.90 -47.79 -37.93
C ALA A 45 -34.56 -49.18 -37.97
N ASN A 46 -35.31 -49.56 -36.93
CA ASN A 46 -36.06 -50.82 -36.90
C ASN A 46 -37.31 -50.78 -37.79
N GLU A 47 -37.99 -49.64 -37.90
CA GLU A 47 -39.10 -49.43 -38.85
C GLU A 47 -38.63 -49.50 -40.30
N LEU A 48 -37.49 -48.87 -40.63
CA LEU A 48 -36.87 -48.99 -41.96
C LEU A 48 -36.43 -50.43 -42.27
N LYS A 49 -35.96 -51.19 -41.27
CA LYS A 49 -35.63 -52.61 -41.41
C LYS A 49 -36.86 -53.50 -41.58
N ALA A 50 -38.00 -53.13 -41.00
CA ALA A 50 -39.28 -53.80 -41.18
C ALA A 50 -39.90 -53.54 -42.57
N LEU A 51 -39.73 -52.31 -43.10
CA LEU A 51 -40.14 -51.97 -44.47
C LEU A 51 -39.26 -52.64 -45.53
N SER A 52 -37.96 -52.81 -45.27
CA SER A 52 -37.05 -53.54 -46.16
C SER A 52 -37.34 -55.05 -46.19
N ARG A 53 -37.87 -55.65 -45.11
CA ARG A 53 -38.24 -57.08 -45.06
C ARG A 53 -39.58 -57.40 -45.73
N ARG A 54 -40.40 -56.39 -46.04
CA ARG A 54 -41.68 -56.58 -46.77
C ARG A 54 -41.52 -56.58 -48.29
N ALA A 55 -40.31 -56.32 -48.80
CA ALA A 55 -39.99 -56.27 -50.23
C ALA A 55 -39.36 -57.57 -50.79
N GLU A 56 -39.26 -58.64 -50.00
CA GLU A 56 -38.68 -59.93 -50.44
C GLU A 56 -39.67 -61.08 -50.29
N THR A 57 -40.79 -61.05 -51.01
CA THR A 57 -41.52 -62.25 -51.45
C THR A 57 -42.48 -61.87 -52.57
N ARG A 58 -42.00 -61.85 -53.80
CA ARG A 58 -42.82 -62.15 -54.99
C ARG A 58 -41.90 -62.58 -56.12
N ASN A 59 -41.99 -63.87 -56.42
CA ASN A 59 -41.35 -64.53 -57.54
C ASN A 59 -41.56 -63.74 -58.83
N THR A 60 -40.47 -63.46 -59.53
CA THR A 60 -40.51 -63.02 -60.92
C THR A 60 -40.77 -64.23 -61.82
N GLU A 61 -42.04 -64.57 -62.02
CA GLU A 61 -42.43 -65.32 -63.22
C GLU A 61 -42.43 -64.34 -64.40
N THR A 62 -41.43 -64.49 -65.26
CA THR A 62 -41.35 -63.79 -66.53
C THR A 62 -42.35 -64.39 -67.52
N GLU A 63 -43.61 -63.96 -67.47
CA GLU A 63 -44.50 -64.13 -68.62
C GLU A 63 -44.37 -62.94 -69.57
N LYS A 64 -43.71 -63.21 -70.70
CA LYS A 64 -43.65 -62.32 -71.86
C LYS A 64 -45.04 -62.28 -72.50
N ILE A 65 -45.85 -61.27 -72.16
CA ILE A 65 -47.03 -60.94 -72.97
C ILE A 65 -46.60 -59.93 -74.04
N SER A 66 -46.51 -60.46 -75.26
CA SER A 66 -46.34 -59.74 -76.51
C SER A 66 -47.49 -58.75 -76.72
N ILE A 67 -47.23 -57.45 -76.62
CA ILE A 67 -48.09 -56.44 -77.24
C ILE A 67 -47.76 -56.47 -78.74
N ARG A 68 -48.46 -57.34 -79.48
CA ARG A 68 -48.61 -57.18 -80.93
C ARG A 68 -49.36 -55.87 -81.14
N GLY A 69 -48.67 -54.88 -81.69
CA GLY A 69 -49.29 -53.78 -82.41
C GLY A 69 -50.11 -54.33 -83.58
N GLY A 70 -51.35 -54.70 -83.29
CA GLY A 70 -52.38 -54.95 -84.27
C GLY A 70 -52.96 -53.62 -84.70
N VAL A 71 -52.64 -53.20 -85.92
CA VAL A 71 -53.30 -52.12 -86.64
C VAL A 71 -54.80 -52.43 -86.70
N LEU A 72 -55.58 -51.86 -85.77
CA LEU A 72 -57.03 -51.78 -85.92
C LEU A 72 -57.34 -50.54 -86.76
N LYS A 73 -57.72 -50.83 -88.01
CA LYS A 73 -58.40 -49.90 -88.91
C LYS A 73 -59.50 -49.15 -88.16
N SER A 74 -59.27 -47.88 -87.88
CA SER A 74 -60.35 -46.92 -87.66
C SER A 74 -61.08 -46.75 -89.00
N LEU A 75 -62.11 -47.56 -89.21
CA LEU A 75 -63.11 -47.30 -90.21
C LEU A 75 -63.99 -46.18 -89.68
N LEU A 76 -63.72 -45.00 -90.20
CA LEU A 76 -64.63 -43.88 -90.34
C LEU A 76 -65.95 -44.41 -90.96
N VAL A 77 -66.95 -44.74 -90.13
CA VAL A 77 -68.31 -44.95 -90.61
C VAL A 77 -68.93 -43.58 -90.85
N HIS A 78 -68.68 -43.05 -92.05
CA HIS A 78 -69.58 -42.08 -92.66
C HIS A 78 -70.97 -42.70 -92.73
N ARG A 79 -71.94 -42.00 -92.13
CA ARG A 79 -73.37 -42.23 -92.29
C ARG A 79 -73.71 -42.23 -93.78
N SER A 80 -73.86 -43.43 -94.36
CA SER A 80 -74.58 -43.59 -95.60
C SER A 80 -76.04 -43.87 -95.25
N GLY A 81 -76.88 -42.86 -95.45
CA GLY A 81 -78.31 -43.07 -95.58
C GLY A 81 -78.53 -44.01 -96.77
N ARG A 82 -78.85 -45.28 -96.48
CA ARG A 82 -79.52 -46.16 -97.44
C ARG A 82 -80.97 -46.24 -97.01
N GLY A 83 -81.85 -45.70 -97.86
CA GLY A 83 -83.29 -45.91 -97.79
C GLY A 83 -83.62 -47.42 -97.77
N PRO A 84 -84.83 -47.76 -97.33
CA PRO A 84 -85.19 -49.14 -97.06
C PRO A 84 -85.21 -49.91 -98.37
N ARG A 85 -84.25 -50.82 -98.57
CA ARG A 85 -84.47 -51.97 -99.46
C ARG A 85 -85.36 -52.93 -98.69
N THR A 86 -86.67 -52.77 -98.82
CA THR A 86 -87.65 -53.81 -98.51
C THR A 86 -87.39 -54.97 -99.47
N VAL A 87 -86.47 -55.85 -99.10
CA VAL A 87 -86.41 -57.18 -99.68
C VAL A 87 -87.55 -57.94 -99.01
N GLU A 88 -88.68 -58.04 -99.72
CA GLU A 88 -89.76 -58.95 -99.35
C GLU A 88 -89.23 -60.38 -99.45
N ILE A 89 -88.66 -60.85 -98.35
CA ILE A 89 -88.35 -62.26 -98.15
C ILE A 89 -89.70 -62.93 -97.87
N LYS A 90 -90.38 -63.39 -98.94
CA LYS A 90 -91.40 -64.45 -98.86
C LYS A 90 -90.71 -65.76 -98.49
N GLU A 91 -90.23 -65.85 -97.26
CA GLU A 91 -89.86 -67.12 -96.66
C GLU A 91 -91.12 -67.66 -95.98
N THR A 92 -91.72 -68.68 -96.57
CA THR A 92 -92.69 -69.56 -95.90
C THR A 92 -91.94 -70.31 -94.81
N HIS A 93 -91.79 -69.67 -93.64
CA HIS A 93 -91.18 -70.28 -92.48
C HIS A 93 -92.10 -71.40 -92.00
N SER A 94 -91.61 -72.64 -92.06
CA SER A 94 -92.14 -73.69 -91.19
C SER A 94 -92.12 -73.15 -89.76
N ARG A 95 -93.17 -73.43 -88.96
CA ARG A 95 -93.30 -72.99 -87.57
C ARG A 95 -92.00 -73.17 -86.78
N GLU A 96 -91.23 -74.20 -87.10
CA GLU A 96 -89.92 -74.51 -86.52
C GLU A 96 -88.83 -73.48 -86.80
N THR A 97 -88.73 -72.92 -88.02
CA THR A 97 -87.68 -71.93 -88.35
C THR A 97 -87.97 -70.56 -87.74
N PHE A 98 -89.24 -70.19 -87.59
CA PHE A 98 -89.63 -69.00 -86.82
C PHE A 98 -89.32 -69.16 -85.33
N ILE A 99 -89.57 -70.34 -84.77
CA ILE A 99 -89.19 -70.66 -83.38
C ILE A 99 -87.67 -70.61 -83.21
N ALA A 100 -86.89 -71.13 -84.17
CA ALA A 100 -85.44 -71.09 -84.15
C ALA A 100 -84.89 -69.66 -84.20
N LYS A 101 -85.33 -68.83 -85.16
CA LYS A 101 -84.93 -67.40 -85.23
C LYS A 101 -85.36 -66.62 -83.99
N LYS A 102 -86.53 -66.90 -83.41
CA LYS A 102 -86.99 -66.26 -82.16
C LYS A 102 -86.15 -66.67 -80.95
N ARG A 103 -85.68 -67.92 -80.90
CA ARG A 103 -84.71 -68.40 -79.89
C ARG A 103 -83.34 -67.76 -80.09
N GLU A 104 -82.87 -67.63 -81.32
CA GLU A 104 -81.61 -66.96 -81.67
C GLU A 104 -81.62 -65.49 -81.25
N VAL A 105 -82.71 -64.76 -81.57
CA VAL A 105 -82.91 -63.39 -81.10
C VAL A 105 -83.00 -63.32 -79.57
N GLY A 106 -83.62 -64.31 -78.93
CA GLY A 106 -83.69 -64.40 -77.46
C GLY A 106 -82.31 -64.60 -76.82
N LEU A 107 -81.47 -65.47 -77.40
CA LEU A 107 -80.09 -65.69 -76.97
C LEU A 107 -79.23 -64.45 -77.19
N MET A 108 -79.32 -63.80 -78.36
CA MET A 108 -78.59 -62.55 -78.61
C MET A 108 -79.00 -61.45 -77.63
N ARG A 109 -80.28 -61.34 -77.26
CA ARG A 109 -80.75 -60.38 -76.25
C ARG A 109 -80.23 -60.72 -74.86
N LEU A 110 -80.19 -62.00 -74.49
CA LEU A 110 -79.60 -62.45 -73.23
C LEU A 110 -78.09 -62.16 -73.19
N ASP A 111 -77.37 -62.45 -74.28
CA ASP A 111 -75.93 -62.19 -74.41
C ASP A 111 -75.61 -60.69 -74.38
N LEU A 112 -76.43 -59.86 -75.04
CA LEU A 112 -76.31 -58.40 -74.97
C LEU A 112 -76.58 -57.90 -73.54
N ALA A 113 -77.64 -58.39 -72.89
CA ALA A 113 -77.95 -58.02 -71.51
C ALA A 113 -76.83 -58.44 -70.54
N ASN A 114 -76.21 -59.61 -70.75
CA ASN A 114 -75.06 -60.08 -69.97
C ASN A 114 -73.84 -59.17 -70.20
N LYS A 115 -73.54 -58.81 -71.45
CA LYS A 115 -72.44 -57.87 -71.77
C LYS A 115 -72.69 -56.46 -71.24
N GLU A 116 -73.92 -55.96 -71.32
CA GLU A 116 -74.31 -54.68 -70.73
C GLU A 116 -74.25 -54.70 -69.19
N ALA A 117 -74.53 -55.82 -68.55
CA ALA A 117 -74.36 -56.00 -67.11
C ALA A 117 -72.87 -56.08 -66.71
N GLU A 118 -72.05 -56.77 -67.50
CA GLU A 118 -70.60 -56.88 -67.27
C GLU A 118 -69.89 -55.54 -67.50
N ILE A 119 -70.28 -54.77 -68.52
CA ILE A 119 -69.80 -53.40 -68.74
C ILE A 119 -70.13 -52.53 -67.52
N ARG A 120 -71.38 -52.57 -67.02
CA ARG A 120 -71.77 -51.82 -65.81
C ARG A 120 -70.94 -52.22 -64.58
N HIS A 121 -70.69 -53.51 -64.38
CA HIS A 121 -69.84 -53.97 -63.28
C HIS A 121 -68.41 -53.44 -63.38
N LEU A 122 -67.81 -53.49 -64.58
CA LEU A 122 -66.48 -52.96 -64.84
C LEU A 122 -66.43 -51.43 -64.68
N GLU A 123 -67.47 -50.71 -65.12
CA GLU A 123 -67.61 -49.27 -64.91
C GLU A 123 -67.67 -48.93 -63.41
N GLU A 124 -68.44 -49.68 -62.61
CA GLU A 124 -68.47 -49.48 -61.16
C GLU A 124 -67.13 -49.81 -60.48
N GLU A 125 -66.41 -50.85 -60.93
CA GLU A 125 -65.06 -51.15 -60.43
C GLU A 125 -64.05 -50.08 -60.82
N MET A 126 -64.15 -49.53 -62.03
CA MET A 126 -63.37 -48.39 -62.49
C MET A 126 -63.65 -47.15 -61.64
N ASP A 127 -64.91 -46.81 -61.39
CA ASP A 127 -65.30 -45.69 -60.52
C ASP A 127 -64.77 -45.86 -59.10
N ARG A 128 -64.84 -47.08 -58.55
CA ARG A 128 -64.28 -47.39 -57.23
C ARG A 128 -62.75 -47.28 -57.22
N ALA A 129 -62.07 -47.66 -58.31
CA ALA A 129 -60.63 -47.50 -58.45
C ALA A 129 -60.24 -46.03 -58.61
N GLU A 130 -60.95 -45.26 -59.43
CA GLU A 130 -60.73 -43.84 -59.65
C GLU A 130 -60.93 -43.03 -58.36
N LYS A 131 -62.00 -43.30 -57.60
CA LYS A 131 -62.22 -42.68 -56.29
C LYS A 131 -61.09 -42.98 -55.31
N ARG A 132 -60.57 -44.21 -55.28
CA ARG A 132 -59.43 -44.59 -54.44
C ARG A 132 -58.15 -43.85 -54.85
N VAL A 133 -57.86 -43.77 -56.15
CA VAL A 133 -56.70 -43.02 -56.66
C VAL A 133 -56.84 -41.54 -56.34
N ARG A 134 -58.02 -40.95 -56.52
CA ARG A 134 -58.28 -39.55 -56.20
C ARG A 134 -58.09 -39.25 -54.71
N GLN A 135 -58.58 -40.12 -53.83
CA GLN A 135 -58.35 -39.99 -52.38
C GLN A 135 -56.87 -40.06 -52.03
N GLN A 136 -56.11 -40.99 -52.62
CA GLN A 136 -54.66 -41.07 -52.42
C GLN A 136 -53.94 -39.83 -52.95
N GLN A 137 -54.34 -39.31 -54.12
CA GLN A 137 -53.77 -38.10 -54.69
C GLN A 137 -54.06 -36.86 -53.82
N GLU A 138 -55.27 -36.76 -53.27
CA GLU A 138 -55.64 -35.68 -52.36
C GLU A 138 -54.90 -35.77 -51.01
N GLN A 139 -54.71 -36.98 -50.48
CA GLN A 139 -53.86 -37.20 -49.31
C GLN A 139 -52.41 -36.79 -49.58
N LEU A 140 -51.85 -37.19 -50.74
CA LEU A 140 -50.50 -36.80 -51.13
C LEU A 140 -50.38 -35.29 -51.26
N ALA A 141 -51.32 -34.62 -51.94
CA ALA A 141 -51.35 -33.17 -52.07
C ALA A 141 -51.45 -32.49 -50.69
N SER A 142 -52.32 -32.97 -49.80
CA SER A 142 -52.43 -32.46 -48.43
C SER A 142 -51.14 -32.64 -47.63
N THR A 143 -50.45 -33.78 -47.79
CA THR A 143 -49.15 -34.00 -47.13
C THR A 143 -48.05 -33.11 -47.70
N GLU A 144 -48.04 -32.87 -49.01
CA GLU A 144 -47.09 -31.96 -49.67
C GLU A 144 -47.29 -30.52 -49.20
N GLU A 145 -48.54 -30.05 -49.10
CA GLU A 145 -48.85 -28.73 -48.55
C GLU A 145 -48.40 -28.59 -47.10
N LYS A 146 -48.69 -29.59 -46.25
CA LYS A 146 -48.22 -29.61 -44.85
C LYS A 146 -46.71 -29.58 -44.76
N PHE A 147 -46.02 -30.35 -45.60
CA PHE A 147 -44.56 -30.38 -45.63
C PHE A 147 -43.97 -29.04 -46.10
N ASN A 148 -44.52 -28.45 -47.16
CA ASN A 148 -44.12 -27.13 -47.65
C ASN A 148 -44.37 -26.04 -46.60
N ASN A 149 -45.49 -26.11 -45.87
CA ASN A 149 -45.77 -25.20 -44.77
C ASN A 149 -44.79 -25.41 -43.60
N PHE A 150 -44.46 -26.67 -43.27
CA PHE A 150 -43.46 -26.98 -42.26
C PHE A 150 -42.08 -26.41 -42.64
N LEU A 151 -41.63 -26.59 -43.88
CA LEU A 151 -40.37 -26.02 -44.35
C LEU A 151 -40.36 -24.49 -44.27
N LYS A 152 -41.46 -23.83 -44.67
CA LYS A 152 -41.58 -22.38 -44.55
C LYS A 152 -41.50 -21.91 -43.09
N HIS A 153 -42.23 -22.57 -42.19
CA HIS A 153 -42.21 -22.24 -40.76
C HIS A 153 -40.85 -22.52 -40.13
N SER A 154 -40.23 -23.66 -40.43
CA SER A 154 -38.90 -24.04 -39.94
C SER A 154 -37.83 -23.07 -40.43
N ASN A 155 -37.83 -22.69 -41.71
CA ASN A 155 -36.88 -21.72 -42.23
C ASN A 155 -37.07 -20.34 -41.60
N LEU A 156 -38.33 -19.90 -41.46
CA LEU A 156 -38.65 -18.63 -40.79
C LEU A 156 -38.20 -18.62 -39.32
N GLU A 157 -38.36 -19.74 -38.62
CA GLU A 157 -37.92 -19.91 -37.24
C GLU A 157 -36.40 -19.94 -37.12
N GLN A 158 -35.70 -20.64 -38.03
CA GLN A 158 -34.23 -20.61 -38.10
C GLN A 158 -33.70 -19.20 -38.35
N ASP A 159 -34.27 -18.48 -39.32
CA ASP A 159 -33.92 -17.09 -39.60
C ASP A 159 -34.21 -16.18 -38.40
N ALA A 160 -35.32 -16.41 -37.70
CA ALA A 160 -35.64 -15.68 -36.47
C ALA A 160 -34.63 -15.99 -35.35
N ALA A 161 -34.20 -17.25 -35.21
CA ALA A 161 -33.19 -17.65 -34.23
C ALA A 161 -31.82 -17.02 -34.54
N VAL A 162 -31.40 -16.99 -35.81
CA VAL A 162 -30.15 -16.32 -36.24
C VAL A 162 -30.22 -14.83 -35.94
N ARG A 163 -31.30 -14.14 -36.30
CA ARG A 163 -31.46 -12.71 -35.99
C ARG A 163 -31.43 -12.43 -34.49
N ARG A 164 -32.07 -13.26 -33.67
CA ARG A 164 -32.02 -13.13 -32.20
C ARG A 164 -30.58 -13.27 -31.70
N ALA A 165 -29.83 -14.27 -32.17
CA ALA A 165 -28.44 -14.47 -31.81
C ALA A 165 -27.54 -13.30 -32.25
N GLU A 166 -27.77 -12.73 -33.43
CA GLU A 166 -27.05 -11.55 -33.93
C GLU A 166 -27.34 -10.31 -33.09
N ILE A 167 -28.60 -10.06 -32.72
CA ILE A 167 -29.00 -8.95 -31.86
C ILE A 167 -28.33 -9.07 -30.48
N GLU A 168 -28.36 -10.27 -29.88
CA GLU A 168 -27.72 -10.51 -28.59
C GLU A 168 -26.18 -10.37 -28.68
N SER A 169 -25.57 -10.84 -29.76
CA SER A 169 -24.13 -10.69 -30.01
C SER A 169 -23.75 -9.21 -30.15
N LYS A 170 -24.55 -8.43 -30.89
CA LYS A 170 -24.36 -7.00 -31.03
C LYS A 170 -24.52 -6.27 -29.69
N ALA A 171 -25.55 -6.60 -28.91
CA ALA A 171 -25.75 -6.03 -27.58
C ALA A 171 -24.57 -6.33 -26.64
N LYS A 172 -24.02 -7.56 -26.68
CA LYS A 172 -22.80 -7.91 -25.93
C LYS A 172 -21.59 -7.08 -26.36
N LEU A 173 -21.40 -6.90 -27.67
CA LEU A 173 -20.29 -6.08 -28.19
C LEU A 173 -20.42 -4.61 -27.76
N GLU A 174 -21.61 -4.04 -27.80
CA GLU A 174 -21.88 -2.67 -27.32
C GLU A 174 -21.52 -2.55 -25.83
N ARG A 175 -21.94 -3.50 -24.99
CA ARG A 175 -21.57 -3.53 -23.57
C ARG A 175 -20.08 -3.67 -23.35
N LEU A 176 -19.39 -4.49 -24.14
CA LEU A 176 -17.92 -4.62 -24.07
C LEU A 176 -17.21 -3.31 -24.44
N ILE A 177 -17.72 -2.56 -25.40
CA ILE A 177 -17.19 -1.24 -25.76
C ILE A 177 -17.39 -0.27 -24.59
N ASP A 178 -18.56 -0.26 -23.96
CA ASP A 178 -18.81 0.60 -22.80
C ASP A 178 -17.95 0.23 -21.59
N ILE A 179 -17.76 -1.06 -21.32
CA ILE A 179 -16.83 -1.54 -20.30
C ILE A 179 -15.43 -1.03 -20.60
N LYS A 180 -14.94 -1.16 -21.85
CA LYS A 180 -13.62 -0.65 -22.24
C LYS A 180 -13.49 0.86 -22.04
N LYS A 181 -14.52 1.65 -22.37
CA LYS A 181 -14.55 3.10 -22.14
C LYS A 181 -14.47 3.43 -20.65
N LEU A 182 -15.29 2.78 -19.83
CA LEU A 182 -15.29 2.98 -18.38
C LEU A 182 -13.97 2.54 -17.76
N SER A 183 -13.41 1.40 -18.17
CA SER A 183 -12.09 0.96 -17.72
C SER A 183 -11.00 1.96 -18.08
N ALA A 184 -11.01 2.54 -19.28
CA ALA A 184 -10.07 3.59 -19.66
C ALA A 184 -10.23 4.86 -18.81
N GLN A 185 -11.47 5.27 -18.52
CA GLN A 185 -11.74 6.40 -17.63
C GLN A 185 -11.26 6.14 -16.20
N ILE A 186 -11.49 4.93 -15.66
CA ILE A 186 -10.99 4.53 -14.35
C ILE A 186 -9.47 4.59 -14.33
N SER A 187 -8.78 3.99 -15.31
CA SER A 187 -7.32 4.03 -15.36
C SER A 187 -6.77 5.45 -15.49
N HIS A 188 -7.44 6.34 -16.22
CA HIS A 188 -7.06 7.75 -16.31
C HIS A 188 -7.22 8.45 -14.95
N MET A 189 -8.38 8.30 -14.30
CA MET A 189 -8.62 8.86 -12.97
C MET A 189 -7.64 8.31 -11.93
N GLU A 190 -7.37 7.01 -11.94
CA GLU A 190 -6.38 6.40 -11.05
C GLU A 190 -4.97 6.95 -11.29
N GLN A 191 -4.59 7.19 -12.55
CA GLN A 191 -3.30 7.80 -12.87
C GLN A 191 -3.22 9.24 -12.32
N ASP A 192 -4.29 10.01 -12.47
CA ASP A 192 -4.33 11.38 -11.96
C ASP A 192 -4.37 11.41 -10.43
N MET A 193 -5.12 10.50 -9.78
CA MET A 193 -5.06 10.29 -8.34
C MET A 193 -3.63 10.02 -7.88
N ARG A 194 -2.93 9.06 -8.52
CA ARG A 194 -1.53 8.75 -8.19
C ARG A 194 -0.61 9.97 -8.35
N LYS A 195 -0.77 10.76 -9.42
CA LYS A 195 0.00 12.00 -9.60
C LYS A 195 -0.27 13.00 -8.48
N THR A 196 -1.54 13.20 -8.12
CA THR A 196 -1.93 14.13 -7.06
C THR A 196 -1.51 13.62 -5.68
N GLU A 197 -1.50 12.32 -5.44
CA GLU A 197 -1.01 11.70 -4.20
C GLU A 197 0.49 11.95 -4.03
N ILE A 198 1.29 11.72 -5.08
CA ILE A 198 2.74 12.03 -5.06
C ILE A 198 2.98 13.52 -4.82
N GLN A 199 2.23 14.40 -5.49
CA GLN A 199 2.33 15.85 -5.26
C GLN A 199 1.93 16.23 -3.84
N LEU A 200 0.88 15.61 -3.30
CA LEU A 200 0.42 15.85 -1.93
C LEU A 200 1.47 15.41 -0.92
N ASP A 201 2.07 14.25 -1.10
CA ASP A 201 3.12 13.74 -0.21
C ASP A 201 4.36 14.64 -0.26
N LEU A 202 4.77 15.09 -1.45
CA LEU A 202 5.82 16.10 -1.60
C LEU A 202 5.48 17.41 -0.88
N CYS A 203 4.23 17.88 -0.98
CA CYS A 203 3.79 19.07 -0.25
C CYS A 203 3.78 18.87 1.28
N LYS A 204 3.48 17.66 1.77
CA LYS A 204 3.56 17.33 3.20
C LYS A 204 5.01 17.31 3.67
N GLU A 205 5.91 16.69 2.90
CA GLU A 205 7.35 16.69 3.18
C GLU A 205 7.88 18.13 3.26
N TYR A 206 7.48 18.98 2.30
CA TYR A 206 7.81 20.41 2.36
C TYR A 206 7.20 21.10 3.58
N LYS A 207 5.96 20.80 3.95
CA LYS A 207 5.35 21.35 5.16
C LYS A 207 6.15 20.95 6.41
N GLU A 208 6.45 19.68 6.58
CA GLU A 208 7.22 19.16 7.71
C GLU A 208 8.62 19.78 7.78
N PHE A 209 9.27 19.94 6.62
CA PHE A 209 10.54 20.65 6.52
C PHE A 209 10.41 22.11 6.97
N MET A 210 9.41 22.84 6.48
CA MET A 210 9.16 24.22 6.86
C MET A 210 8.83 24.35 8.34
N ASP A 211 8.06 23.40 8.90
CA ASP A 211 7.77 23.32 10.33
C ASP A 211 9.03 23.05 11.17
N SER A 212 10.03 22.36 10.63
CA SER A 212 11.29 22.07 11.33
C SER A 212 12.25 23.27 11.37
N ILE A 213 12.27 24.08 10.31
CA ILE A 213 13.12 25.27 10.19
C ILE A 213 12.49 26.47 10.89
N THR A 214 11.16 26.54 10.92
CA THR A 214 10.45 27.66 11.54
C THR A 214 10.66 27.67 13.04
N VAL A 215 11.08 28.83 13.56
CA VAL A 215 11.30 29.03 14.99
C VAL A 215 10.01 28.75 15.77
N PRO A 216 10.04 27.95 16.86
CA PRO A 216 8.84 27.62 17.63
C PRO A 216 8.02 28.83 18.09
N GLN A 217 8.70 29.94 18.39
CA GLN A 217 8.07 31.20 18.81
C GLN A 217 7.06 31.74 17.79
N TRP A 218 7.34 31.57 16.49
CA TRP A 218 6.45 32.01 15.43
C TRP A 218 5.06 31.38 15.54
N PHE A 219 4.98 30.08 15.88
CA PHE A 219 3.70 29.38 16.02
C PHE A 219 2.86 29.93 17.19
N TYR A 220 3.50 30.23 18.32
CA TYR A 220 2.84 30.85 19.46
C TYR A 220 2.34 32.25 19.11
N ASP A 221 3.16 33.07 18.47
CA ASP A 221 2.82 34.44 18.09
C ASP A 221 1.66 34.46 17.10
N VAL A 222 1.66 33.57 16.11
CA VAL A 222 0.57 33.45 15.14
C VAL A 222 -0.72 32.99 15.84
N LEU A 223 -0.71 31.93 16.63
CA LEU A 223 -1.92 31.48 17.35
C LEU A 223 -2.44 32.55 18.31
N CYS A 224 -1.55 33.23 19.03
CA CYS A 224 -1.91 34.37 19.87
C CYS A 224 -2.60 35.45 19.05
N SER A 225 -2.01 35.85 17.91
CA SER A 225 -2.58 36.90 17.06
C SER A 225 -3.97 36.54 16.54
N LEU A 226 -4.17 35.29 16.09
CA LEU A 226 -5.46 34.82 15.59
C LEU A 226 -6.53 34.80 16.68
N ARG A 227 -6.23 34.22 17.84
CA ARG A 227 -7.15 34.19 18.98
C ARG A 227 -7.46 35.59 19.53
N VAL A 228 -6.46 36.48 19.56
CA VAL A 228 -6.63 37.88 19.94
C VAL A 228 -7.54 38.59 18.95
N ASN A 229 -7.36 38.38 17.65
CA ASN A 229 -8.21 38.97 16.62
C ASN A 229 -9.66 38.49 16.75
N ASP A 230 -9.88 37.18 16.93
CA ASP A 230 -11.22 36.61 17.12
C ASP A 230 -11.90 37.17 18.38
N ALA A 231 -11.18 37.22 19.51
CA ALA A 231 -11.70 37.78 20.76
C ALA A 231 -11.97 39.28 20.64
N SER A 232 -11.10 40.03 19.95
CA SER A 232 -11.26 41.47 19.74
C SER A 232 -12.47 41.77 18.87
N GLU A 233 -12.71 40.96 17.83
CA GLU A 233 -13.88 41.09 16.95
C GLU A 233 -15.19 40.86 17.71
N VAL A 234 -15.23 39.88 18.62
CA VAL A 234 -16.39 39.63 19.50
C VAL A 234 -16.60 40.80 20.46
N ILE A 235 -15.54 41.25 21.15
CA ILE A 235 -15.63 42.37 22.12
C ILE A 235 -16.09 43.66 21.43
N LEU A 236 -15.58 43.94 20.22
CA LEU A 236 -15.98 45.12 19.45
C LEU A 236 -17.47 45.05 19.08
N ARG A 237 -17.95 43.91 18.55
CA ARG A 237 -19.37 43.73 18.23
C ARG A 237 -20.28 43.85 19.45
N GLU A 238 -19.87 43.31 20.59
CA GLU A 238 -20.62 43.45 21.85
C GLU A 238 -20.67 44.91 22.32
N ALA A 239 -19.56 45.65 22.22
CA ALA A 239 -19.50 47.07 22.57
C ALA A 239 -20.36 47.94 21.64
N GLU A 240 -20.35 47.66 20.33
CA GLU A 240 -21.23 48.33 19.36
C GLU A 240 -22.71 48.05 19.63
N ALA A 241 -23.06 46.80 19.94
CA ALA A 241 -24.43 46.42 20.31
C ALA A 241 -24.87 47.06 21.64
N GLU A 242 -23.96 47.19 22.60
CA GLU A 242 -24.25 47.86 23.86
C GLU A 242 -24.40 49.38 23.68
N TYR A 243 -23.58 50.00 22.83
CA TYR A 243 -23.69 51.41 22.47
C TYR A 243 -25.04 51.70 21.83
N THR A 244 -25.44 50.92 20.82
CA THR A 244 -26.73 51.09 20.14
C THR A 244 -27.91 50.98 21.10
N ARG A 245 -27.93 49.96 21.97
CA ARG A 245 -28.98 49.80 22.99
C ARG A 245 -29.05 51.00 23.93
N ARG A 246 -27.91 51.42 24.51
CA ARG A 246 -27.86 52.53 25.47
C ARG A 246 -28.17 53.88 24.79
N ALA A 247 -27.79 54.07 23.53
CA ALA A 247 -28.14 55.24 22.73
C ALA A 247 -29.65 55.34 22.47
N GLU A 248 -30.29 54.23 22.10
CA GLU A 248 -31.75 54.16 21.96
C GLU A 248 -32.48 54.45 23.28
N GLU A 249 -32.00 53.89 24.39
CA GLU A 249 -32.54 54.17 25.74
C GLU A 249 -32.45 55.66 26.09
N LEU A 250 -31.31 56.31 25.81
CA LEU A 250 -31.12 57.75 26.01
C LEU A 250 -32.08 58.58 25.14
N MET A 251 -32.23 58.23 23.86
CA MET A 251 -33.17 58.91 22.96
C MET A 251 -34.62 58.78 23.44
N VAL A 252 -35.03 57.58 23.87
CA VAL A 252 -36.38 57.33 24.41
C VAL A 252 -36.58 58.06 25.74
N ALA A 253 -35.58 58.11 26.61
CA ALA A 253 -35.65 58.83 27.88
C ALA A 253 -35.83 60.33 27.65
N MET A 254 -35.14 60.90 26.66
CA MET A 254 -35.29 62.30 26.25
C MET A 254 -36.68 62.59 25.69
N GLN A 255 -37.19 61.77 24.77
CA GLN A 255 -38.57 61.91 24.26
C GLN A 255 -39.60 61.87 25.39
N LYS A 256 -39.40 61.00 26.38
CA LYS A 256 -40.26 60.94 27.58
C LYS A 256 -40.11 62.17 28.48
N ALA A 257 -38.89 62.71 28.64
CA ALA A 257 -38.64 63.92 29.42
C ALA A 257 -39.22 65.17 28.76
N GLU A 258 -39.12 65.27 27.43
CA GLU A 258 -39.72 66.33 26.62
C GLU A 258 -41.26 66.27 26.72
N ALA A 259 -41.87 65.10 26.52
CA ALA A 259 -43.31 64.91 26.71
C ALA A 259 -43.79 65.23 28.14
N ARG A 260 -42.97 64.96 29.16
CA ARG A 260 -43.24 65.37 30.56
C ARG A 260 -43.16 66.89 30.73
N ARG A 261 -42.22 67.57 30.09
CA ARG A 261 -42.12 69.04 30.12
C ARG A 261 -43.29 69.69 29.39
N GLU A 262 -43.64 69.22 28.20
CA GLU A 262 -44.80 69.71 27.45
C GLU A 262 -46.11 69.56 28.22
N SER A 263 -46.29 68.43 28.95
CA SER A 263 -47.47 68.24 29.80
C SER A 263 -47.47 69.07 31.09
N GLN A 264 -46.31 69.53 31.58
CA GLN A 264 -46.19 70.42 32.76
C GLN A 264 -46.29 71.92 32.42
N GLN A 265 -45.94 72.35 31.20
CA GLN A 265 -46.06 73.74 30.74
C GLN A 265 -47.48 74.35 30.89
N PRO A 266 -48.61 73.67 30.61
CA PRO A 266 -49.94 74.25 30.81
C PRO A 266 -50.32 74.41 32.29
N VAL A 267 -49.69 73.66 33.20
CA VAL A 267 -49.98 73.73 34.64
C VAL A 267 -49.26 74.92 35.29
N ALA A 268 -48.02 75.20 34.87
CA ALA A 268 -47.26 76.39 35.31
C ALA A 268 -47.86 77.69 34.75
N PHE A 269 -48.41 77.69 33.52
CA PHE A 269 -49.09 78.87 32.97
C PHE A 269 -50.47 79.11 33.64
N ALA A 270 -51.18 78.05 34.03
CA ALA A 270 -52.45 78.14 34.77
C ALA A 270 -52.26 78.54 36.25
N GLU A 271 -51.19 78.08 36.92
CA GLU A 271 -50.82 78.56 38.27
C GLU A 271 -50.32 80.00 38.26
N ARG A 272 -49.61 80.43 37.20
CA ARG A 272 -49.15 81.81 37.04
C ARG A 272 -50.30 82.79 36.72
N GLN A 273 -51.33 82.36 35.99
CA GLN A 273 -52.55 83.17 35.77
C GLN A 273 -53.45 83.27 37.02
N LYS A 274 -53.38 82.33 37.97
CA LYS A 274 -54.09 82.44 39.26
C LYS A 274 -53.42 83.36 40.29
N ARG A 275 -52.21 83.88 40.01
CA ARG A 275 -51.45 84.78 40.90
C ARG A 275 -51.32 86.23 40.40
N GLY A 276 -52.11 86.64 39.40
CA GLY A 276 -52.05 87.99 38.85
C GLY A 276 -53.33 88.81 39.08
N GLY A 277 -53.56 89.30 40.31
CA GLY A 277 -54.62 90.29 40.54
C GLY A 277 -55.01 90.58 42.00
N LEU A 278 -54.12 91.16 42.81
CA LEU A 278 -54.44 92.36 43.62
C LEU A 278 -53.17 93.00 44.21
N ARG A 279 -53.27 94.31 44.40
CA ARG A 279 -52.23 95.34 44.55
C ARG A 279 -52.09 95.75 46.03
N GLU A 280 -50.89 96.27 46.35
CA GLU A 280 -50.58 97.29 47.35
C GLU A 280 -50.30 96.94 48.83
N GLU A 281 -49.02 97.22 49.17
CA GLU A 281 -48.56 98.03 50.31
C GLU A 281 -48.36 97.39 51.71
N ARG A 282 -47.06 97.19 52.04
CA ARG A 282 -46.28 97.80 53.14
C ARG A 282 -45.58 96.84 54.12
N HIS A 283 -44.31 97.18 54.29
CA HIS A 283 -43.47 97.16 55.48
C HIS A 283 -42.83 95.85 55.98
N ASN A 284 -41.52 95.81 55.77
CA ASN A 284 -40.43 95.38 56.65
C ASN A 284 -40.81 94.53 57.88
N ASP A 285 -40.30 93.31 57.93
CA ASP A 285 -39.47 92.91 59.06
C ASP A 285 -38.50 91.77 58.68
N GLU A 286 -37.37 91.78 59.36
CA GLU A 286 -36.15 91.02 59.09
C GLU A 286 -36.26 89.52 59.41
N LYS A 287 -35.35 88.76 58.76
CA LYS A 287 -34.76 87.44 59.12
C LYS A 287 -35.32 86.17 58.43
N ASN A 288 -34.52 85.75 57.44
CA ASN A 288 -33.92 84.41 57.27
C ASN A 288 -34.86 83.21 57.11
N ASP A 289 -35.06 82.73 55.88
CA ASP A 289 -35.07 81.30 55.46
C ASP A 289 -35.32 81.16 53.94
N GLY A 290 -34.38 80.51 53.24
CA GLY A 290 -34.68 79.63 52.09
C GLY A 290 -35.16 80.23 50.77
N SER A 291 -34.37 81.09 50.12
CA SER A 291 -34.54 81.29 48.67
C SER A 291 -33.87 80.14 47.93
N LEU A 292 -34.68 79.13 47.61
CA LEU A 292 -34.50 78.20 46.50
C LEU A 292 -34.36 79.03 45.21
N GLU A 293 -33.12 79.31 44.81
CA GLU A 293 -32.84 79.63 43.42
C GLU A 293 -33.01 78.32 42.65
N ASP A 294 -34.06 78.28 41.81
CA ASP A 294 -34.27 77.23 40.83
C ASP A 294 -33.01 77.14 39.97
N GLU A 295 -32.19 76.12 40.22
CA GLU A 295 -31.16 75.68 39.30
C GLU A 295 -31.87 75.29 38.00
N GLU A 296 -31.98 76.22 37.05
CA GLU A 296 -32.18 75.93 35.64
C GLU A 296 -30.95 75.14 35.18
N GLY A 297 -30.94 73.84 35.48
CA GLY A 297 -29.89 72.92 35.09
C GLY A 297 -29.74 72.97 33.58
N GLU A 298 -28.62 73.54 33.14
CA GLU A 298 -28.19 73.63 31.76
C GLU A 298 -28.24 72.22 31.14
N GLN A 299 -29.20 72.00 30.25
CA GLN A 299 -29.43 70.68 29.68
C GLN A 299 -28.26 70.34 28.76
N VAL A 300 -27.44 69.40 29.19
CA VAL A 300 -26.33 68.90 28.37
C VAL A 300 -26.89 68.33 27.06
N PRO A 301 -26.42 68.80 25.89
CA PRO A 301 -26.89 68.34 24.58
C PRO A 301 -26.81 66.82 24.46
N ILE A 302 -27.80 66.20 23.80
CA ILE A 302 -27.87 64.75 23.57
C ILE A 302 -26.60 64.24 22.91
N GLU A 303 -26.05 65.01 21.98
CA GLU A 303 -24.83 64.71 21.27
C GLU A 303 -23.65 64.54 22.24
N ALA A 304 -23.54 65.39 23.25
CA ALA A 304 -22.47 65.32 24.26
C ALA A 304 -22.65 64.14 25.23
N GLN A 305 -23.89 63.68 25.46
CA GLN A 305 -24.16 62.49 26.28
C GLN A 305 -23.85 61.20 25.51
N LEU A 306 -24.21 61.15 24.23
CA LEU A 306 -23.88 60.04 23.32
C LEU A 306 -22.36 59.92 23.10
N GLU A 307 -21.67 61.04 22.93
CA GLU A 307 -20.21 61.06 22.77
C GLU A 307 -19.49 60.55 24.03
N LYS A 308 -19.92 60.97 25.23
CA LYS A 308 -19.39 60.43 26.49
C LYS A 308 -19.65 58.93 26.63
N LEU A 309 -20.86 58.48 26.29
CA LEU A 309 -21.22 57.07 26.30
C LEU A 309 -20.35 56.24 25.33
N HIS A 310 -20.07 56.77 24.14
CA HIS A 310 -19.16 56.15 23.19
C HIS A 310 -17.75 56.01 23.77
N GLN A 311 -17.19 57.10 24.32
CA GLN A 311 -15.85 57.09 24.92
C GLN A 311 -15.75 56.11 26.11
N GLU A 312 -16.77 56.03 26.95
CA GLU A 312 -16.81 55.10 28.08
C GLU A 312 -16.85 53.63 27.62
N LEU A 313 -17.72 53.31 26.65
CA LEU A 313 -17.82 51.95 26.10
C LEU A 313 -16.58 51.55 25.30
N GLU A 314 -15.98 52.49 24.57
CA GLU A 314 -14.72 52.27 23.87
C GLU A 314 -13.57 52.00 24.86
N ALA A 315 -13.45 52.80 25.94
CA ALA A 315 -12.46 52.57 26.97
C ALA A 315 -12.69 51.25 27.73
N GLU A 316 -13.95 50.85 27.95
CA GLU A 316 -14.28 49.56 28.53
C GLU A 316 -13.95 48.39 27.60
N ALA A 317 -14.26 48.52 26.31
CA ALA A 317 -13.91 47.54 25.27
C ALA A 317 -12.38 47.37 25.16
N GLN A 318 -11.61 48.46 25.16
CA GLN A 318 -10.14 48.42 25.17
C GLN A 318 -9.59 47.72 26.41
N LYS A 319 -10.14 47.99 27.62
CA LYS A 319 -9.74 47.28 28.85
C LYS A 319 -10.05 45.78 28.76
N ARG A 320 -11.21 45.41 28.22
CA ARG A 320 -11.59 44.01 27.99
C ARG A 320 -10.66 43.34 26.98
N GLN A 321 -10.30 44.03 25.88
CA GLN A 321 -9.34 43.54 24.89
C GLN A 321 -7.97 43.28 25.52
N VAL A 322 -7.39 44.24 26.25
CA VAL A 322 -6.08 44.04 26.91
C VAL A 322 -6.12 42.85 27.87
N LYS A 323 -7.14 42.76 28.72
CA LYS A 323 -7.31 41.63 29.64
C LYS A 323 -7.47 40.29 28.90
N ALA A 324 -8.23 40.27 27.81
CA ALA A 324 -8.39 39.09 26.97
C ALA A 324 -7.07 38.69 26.32
N THR A 325 -6.31 39.65 25.78
CA THR A 325 -5.00 39.38 25.17
C THR A 325 -4.01 38.79 26.17
N GLU A 326 -3.98 39.27 27.42
CA GLU A 326 -3.13 38.72 28.47
C GLU A 326 -3.54 37.31 28.89
N SER A 327 -4.85 37.02 28.94
CA SER A 327 -5.36 35.66 29.21
C SER A 327 -4.96 34.70 28.09
N ILE A 328 -5.21 35.10 26.84
CA ILE A 328 -4.91 34.30 25.65
C ILE A 328 -3.42 34.02 25.54
N LYS A 329 -2.55 35.00 25.78
CA LYS A 329 -1.10 34.78 25.77
C LYS A 329 -0.68 33.74 26.80
N LYS A 330 -1.18 33.82 28.04
CA LYS A 330 -0.88 32.84 29.10
C LYS A 330 -1.40 31.44 28.78
N GLU A 331 -2.58 31.35 28.15
CA GLU A 331 -3.15 30.08 27.72
C GLU A 331 -2.34 29.46 26.59
N VAL A 332 -1.93 30.26 25.59
CA VAL A 332 -1.13 29.82 24.43
C VAL A 332 0.29 29.42 24.85
N GLU A 333 0.93 30.18 25.74
CA GLU A 333 2.26 29.87 26.29
C GLU A 333 2.26 28.59 27.17
N ALA A 334 1.10 28.16 27.68
CA ALA A 334 0.99 26.94 28.47
C ALA A 334 0.90 25.66 27.62
N LEU A 335 0.63 25.79 26.31
CA LEU A 335 0.53 24.67 25.38
C LEU A 335 1.92 24.26 24.87
N SER A 336 2.07 23.00 24.46
CA SER A 336 3.28 22.55 23.77
C SER A 336 3.33 23.07 22.33
N VAL A 337 4.52 23.07 21.71
CA VAL A 337 4.69 23.51 20.32
C VAL A 337 3.86 22.64 19.37
N GLU A 338 3.82 21.33 19.60
CA GLU A 338 3.03 20.38 18.80
C GLU A 338 1.53 20.59 18.98
N GLU A 339 1.09 20.89 20.21
CA GLU A 339 -0.31 21.21 20.50
C GLU A 339 -0.74 22.51 19.79
N VAL A 340 0.11 23.54 19.84
CA VAL A 340 -0.13 24.81 19.14
C VAL A 340 -0.20 24.61 17.62
N ARG A 341 0.71 23.82 17.03
CA ARG A 341 0.68 23.46 15.60
C ARG A 341 -0.60 22.72 15.23
N ALA A 342 -0.99 21.73 16.04
CA ALA A 342 -2.20 20.95 15.79
C ALA A 342 -3.48 21.80 15.90
N VAL A 343 -3.50 22.78 16.80
CA VAL A 343 -4.58 23.76 16.92
C VAL A 343 -4.65 24.65 15.68
N LEU A 344 -3.52 25.22 15.25
CA LEU A 344 -3.43 26.02 14.03
C LEU A 344 -3.97 25.28 12.81
N ASP A 345 -3.53 24.04 12.60
CA ASP A 345 -3.93 23.21 11.45
C ASP A 345 -5.41 22.79 11.45
N LYS A 346 -6.04 22.67 12.64
CA LYS A 346 -7.40 22.12 12.77
C LYS A 346 -8.47 23.19 12.96
N GLU A 347 -8.18 24.22 13.76
CA GLU A 347 -9.17 25.24 14.14
C GLU A 347 -9.24 26.39 13.13
N TYR A 348 -8.17 26.63 12.37
CA TYR A 348 -8.07 27.75 11.45
C TYR A 348 -7.88 27.31 10.00
N PRO A 349 -8.59 27.92 9.03
CA PRO A 349 -8.35 27.66 7.62
C PRO A 349 -6.96 28.16 7.21
N GLN A 350 -6.28 27.43 6.32
CA GLN A 350 -4.91 27.73 5.89
C GLN A 350 -4.75 29.16 5.33
N GLU A 351 -5.79 29.73 4.73
CA GLU A 351 -5.80 31.10 4.19
C GLU A 351 -5.66 32.19 5.26
N ARG A 352 -6.06 31.89 6.51
CA ARG A 352 -5.90 32.80 7.65
C ARG A 352 -4.53 32.71 8.31
N ILE A 353 -3.81 31.60 8.09
CA ILE A 353 -2.49 31.38 8.68
C ILE A 353 -1.48 32.15 7.83
N PRO A 354 -0.69 33.09 8.40
CA PRO A 354 0.37 33.77 7.68
C PRO A 354 1.39 32.77 7.11
N MET A 355 2.03 33.14 6.01
CA MET A 355 3.13 32.36 5.46
C MET A 355 4.27 32.26 6.47
N TYR A 356 4.92 31.09 6.54
CA TYR A 356 6.10 30.85 7.38
C TYR A 356 7.23 31.84 7.08
N PHE A 357 7.48 32.09 5.79
CA PHE A 357 8.49 33.02 5.29
C PHE A 357 7.88 33.88 4.19
N THR A 358 8.22 35.16 4.17
CA THR A 358 7.73 36.12 3.18
C THR A 358 8.64 36.22 1.97
N GLU A 359 9.94 35.99 2.15
CA GLU A 359 10.96 36.08 1.11
C GLU A 359 11.78 34.79 1.05
N PRO A 360 12.12 34.29 -0.16
CA PRO A 360 12.88 33.05 -0.31
C PRO A 360 14.31 33.17 0.26
N ASP A 361 14.88 34.36 0.27
CA ASP A 361 16.23 34.63 0.79
C ASP A 361 16.34 34.30 2.29
N GLN A 362 15.24 34.38 3.05
CA GLN A 362 15.22 34.04 4.48
C GLN A 362 15.60 32.57 4.74
N ILE A 363 15.21 31.66 3.85
CA ILE A 363 15.55 30.23 3.98
C ILE A 363 17.02 30.02 3.63
N LEU A 364 17.53 30.74 2.62
CA LEU A 364 18.94 30.71 2.24
C LEU A 364 19.82 31.26 3.36
N ASP A 365 19.40 32.33 4.02
CA ASP A 365 20.12 32.89 5.18
C ASP A 365 20.18 31.89 6.34
N ILE A 366 19.08 31.19 6.64
CA ILE A 366 19.09 30.14 7.68
C ILE A 366 20.05 29.02 7.28
N PHE A 367 20.06 28.61 6.02
CA PHE A 367 20.98 27.60 5.51
C PHE A 367 22.43 28.04 5.64
N ILE A 368 22.78 29.25 5.20
CA ILE A 368 24.11 29.84 5.33
C ILE A 368 24.54 29.89 6.79
N ASN A 369 23.67 30.34 7.70
CA ASN A 369 23.98 30.37 9.13
C ASN A 369 24.25 28.98 9.72
N VAL A 370 23.52 27.96 9.27
CA VAL A 370 23.75 26.57 9.69
C VAL A 370 25.05 26.02 9.10
N GLU A 371 25.38 26.34 7.84
CA GLU A 371 26.65 25.98 7.22
C GLU A 371 27.84 26.63 7.93
N GLU A 372 27.78 27.93 8.19
CA GLU A 372 28.80 28.67 8.93
C GLU A 372 28.97 28.14 10.35
N GLY A 373 27.86 27.83 11.04
CA GLY A 373 27.88 27.24 12.37
C GLY A 373 28.49 25.84 12.39
N ASN A 374 28.15 24.99 11.42
CA ASN A 374 28.75 23.66 11.28
C ASN A 374 30.24 23.74 10.93
N LEU A 375 30.63 24.66 10.06
CA LEU A 375 32.03 24.90 9.72
C LEU A 375 32.82 25.36 10.95
N PHE A 376 32.24 26.28 11.74
CA PHE A 376 32.82 26.73 13.00
C PHE A 376 32.98 25.57 14.00
N LEU A 377 31.97 24.71 14.13
CA LEU A 377 32.03 23.54 15.02
C LEU A 377 33.12 22.54 14.57
N ILE A 378 33.24 22.30 13.27
CA ILE A 378 34.28 21.43 12.70
C ILE A 378 35.66 22.02 13.00
N GLN A 379 35.85 23.32 12.77
CA GLN A 379 37.12 24.00 13.07
C GLN A 379 37.46 23.91 14.56
N ASN A 380 36.50 24.17 15.46
CA ASN A 380 36.71 24.05 16.90
C ASN A 380 37.08 22.61 17.31
N SER A 381 36.42 21.61 16.71
CA SER A 381 36.73 20.21 16.98
C SER A 381 38.14 19.82 16.54
N GLN A 382 38.60 20.36 15.39
CA GLN A 382 39.96 20.14 14.88
C GLN A 382 41.00 20.86 15.75
N GLU A 383 40.77 22.12 16.11
CA GLU A 383 41.66 22.87 17.01
C GLU A 383 41.81 22.17 18.36
N LEU A 384 40.71 21.68 18.93
CA LEU A 384 40.73 20.94 20.19
C LEU A 384 41.43 19.57 20.06
N GLU A 385 41.27 18.90 18.92
CA GLU A 385 41.99 17.66 18.61
C GLU A 385 43.50 17.92 18.52
N GLU A 386 43.93 18.97 17.81
CA GLU A 386 45.34 19.38 17.72
C GLU A 386 45.93 19.75 19.09
N GLU A 387 45.18 20.47 19.93
CA GLU A 387 45.60 20.78 21.31
C GLU A 387 45.75 19.51 22.15
N LEU A 388 44.81 18.56 22.04
CA LEU A 388 44.87 17.30 22.74
C LEU A 388 46.05 16.44 22.28
N GLU A 389 46.30 16.36 20.98
CA GLU A 389 47.46 15.67 20.41
C GLU A 389 48.76 16.28 20.92
N ARG A 390 48.85 17.61 20.99
CA ARG A 390 50.02 18.31 21.51
C ARG A 390 50.28 17.95 22.97
N VAL A 391 49.26 18.02 23.83
CA VAL A 391 49.38 17.64 25.25
C VAL A 391 49.74 16.16 25.40
N ALA A 392 49.17 15.29 24.56
CA ALA A 392 49.52 13.87 24.57
C ALA A 392 50.99 13.64 24.19
N MET A 393 51.50 14.32 23.15
CA MET A 393 52.90 14.25 22.76
C MET A 393 53.84 14.77 23.86
N GLU A 394 53.49 15.90 24.49
CA GLU A 394 54.25 16.44 25.63
C GLU A 394 54.30 15.46 26.80
N TYR A 395 53.17 14.84 27.15
CA TYR A 395 53.09 13.80 28.17
C TYR A 395 53.96 12.58 27.83
N PHE A 396 53.92 12.09 26.59
CA PHE A 396 54.74 10.97 26.17
C PHE A 396 56.24 11.31 26.24
N HIS A 397 56.62 12.53 25.86
CA HIS A 397 57.99 12.99 25.94
C HIS A 397 58.48 13.07 27.40
N GLU A 398 57.70 13.71 28.28
CA GLU A 398 58.02 13.79 29.71
C GLU A 398 58.08 12.39 30.35
N GLN A 399 57.20 11.48 29.95
CA GLN A 399 57.24 10.09 30.39
C GLN A 399 58.53 9.39 29.94
N GLU A 400 58.99 9.60 28.71
CA GLU A 400 60.25 9.06 28.23
C GLU A 400 61.44 9.65 29.00
N GLU A 401 61.50 10.97 29.17
CA GLU A 401 62.53 11.64 29.97
C GLU A 401 62.55 11.15 31.42
N MET A 402 61.39 11.05 32.07
CA MET A 402 61.28 10.53 33.44
C MET A 402 61.74 9.07 33.52
N THR A 403 61.37 8.21 32.57
CA THR A 403 61.80 6.80 32.57
C THR A 403 63.29 6.65 32.32
N THR A 404 63.90 7.49 31.47
CA THR A 404 65.36 7.52 31.27
C THR A 404 66.07 8.00 32.53
N MET A 405 65.61 9.08 33.17
CA MET A 405 66.15 9.57 34.45
C MET A 405 66.01 8.52 35.55
N MET A 406 64.85 7.85 35.68
CA MET A 406 64.64 6.78 36.65
C MET A 406 65.62 5.62 36.43
N ARG A 407 65.80 5.20 35.17
CA ARG A 407 66.77 4.14 34.81
C ARG A 407 68.19 4.54 35.17
N GLN A 408 68.59 5.78 34.88
CA GLN A 408 69.91 6.30 35.25
C GLN A 408 70.12 6.31 36.78
N ARG A 409 69.13 6.79 37.55
CA ARG A 409 69.19 6.77 39.03
C ARG A 409 69.24 5.36 39.59
N HIS A 410 68.48 4.43 39.00
CA HIS A 410 68.52 3.02 39.39
C HIS A 410 69.91 2.41 39.15
N ALA A 411 70.52 2.65 37.98
CA ALA A 411 71.87 2.19 37.68
C ALA A 411 72.92 2.79 38.63
N GLN A 412 72.80 4.09 39.00
CA GLN A 412 73.65 4.71 40.01
C GLN A 412 73.49 4.04 41.38
N MET A 413 72.26 3.75 41.79
CA MET A 413 71.95 3.08 43.05
C MET A 413 72.53 1.65 43.08
N GLU A 414 72.38 0.89 41.99
CA GLU A 414 72.98 -0.44 41.86
C GLU A 414 74.51 -0.39 41.92
N SER A 415 75.15 0.58 41.25
CA SER A 415 76.60 0.78 41.32
C SER A 415 77.08 1.14 42.73
N LEU A 416 76.34 1.96 43.48
CA LEU A 416 76.66 2.23 44.87
C LEU A 416 76.45 1.00 45.74
N ALA A 417 75.40 0.23 45.50
CA ALA A 417 75.15 -1.02 46.22
C ALA A 417 76.25 -2.06 45.98
N THR A 418 76.78 -2.18 44.75
CA THR A 418 77.92 -3.06 44.47
C THR A 418 79.20 -2.57 45.16
N ARG A 419 79.51 -1.27 45.10
CA ARG A 419 80.66 -0.69 45.82
C ARG A 419 80.58 -0.90 47.34
N ILE A 420 79.39 -0.77 47.93
CA ILE A 420 79.17 -1.04 49.35
C ILE A 420 79.40 -2.52 49.65
N LYS A 421 78.87 -3.44 48.84
CA LYS A 421 79.11 -4.89 49.00
C LYS A 421 80.59 -5.22 48.92
N GLU A 422 81.31 -4.72 47.92
CA GLU A 422 82.75 -4.94 47.82
C GLU A 422 83.52 -4.34 49.00
N ALA A 423 83.13 -3.16 49.51
CA ALA A 423 83.75 -2.57 50.69
C ALA A 423 83.47 -3.38 51.96
N GLN A 424 82.25 -3.93 52.11
CA GLN A 424 81.89 -4.85 53.19
C GLN A 424 82.69 -6.15 53.11
N GLU A 425 82.90 -6.71 51.91
CA GLU A 425 83.74 -7.90 51.70
C GLU A 425 85.21 -7.62 52.04
N ARG A 426 85.75 -6.48 51.61
CA ARG A 426 87.11 -6.05 51.98
C ARG A 426 87.26 -5.85 53.49
N LEU A 427 86.27 -5.23 54.14
CA LEU A 427 86.26 -5.10 55.61
C LEU A 427 86.27 -6.47 56.28
N LYS A 428 85.43 -7.40 55.82
CA LYS A 428 85.38 -8.77 56.35
C LYS A 428 86.71 -9.50 56.19
N GLN A 429 87.39 -9.35 55.04
CA GLN A 429 88.73 -9.92 54.82
C GLN A 429 89.79 -9.33 55.76
N LEU A 430 89.70 -8.04 56.07
CA LEU A 430 90.62 -7.40 57.02
C LEU A 430 90.34 -7.82 58.47
N GLU A 431 89.06 -7.93 58.85
CA GLU A 431 88.65 -8.46 60.16
C GLU A 431 89.14 -9.90 60.37
N GLU A 432 89.04 -10.75 59.34
CA GLU A 432 89.57 -12.12 59.37
C GLU A 432 91.09 -12.14 59.52
N ARG A 433 91.83 -11.30 58.78
CA ARG A 433 93.30 -11.18 58.93
C ARG A 433 93.74 -10.65 60.30
N LEU A 434 92.99 -9.72 60.88
CA LEU A 434 93.26 -9.22 62.23
C LEU A 434 93.05 -10.33 63.26
N ALA A 435 91.99 -11.13 63.11
CA ALA A 435 91.75 -12.30 63.95
C ALA A 435 92.86 -13.35 63.83
N ASP A 436 93.37 -13.61 62.62
CA ASP A 436 94.51 -14.51 62.40
C ASP A 436 95.78 -14.00 63.10
N LEU A 437 96.08 -12.70 63.03
CA LEU A 437 97.25 -12.11 63.69
C LEU A 437 97.13 -12.10 65.22
N GLU A 438 95.97 -11.77 65.78
CA GLU A 438 95.73 -11.88 67.23
C GLU A 438 95.93 -13.32 67.72
N SER A 439 95.53 -14.32 66.92
CA SER A 439 95.76 -15.73 67.27
C SER A 439 97.24 -16.15 67.24
N THR A 440 98.13 -15.35 66.66
CA THR A 440 99.58 -15.63 66.59
C THR A 440 100.39 -14.97 67.70
N GLU A 441 99.88 -13.93 68.37
CA GLU A 441 100.61 -13.14 69.37
C GLU A 441 100.44 -13.66 70.83
N ASP A 442 99.61 -14.67 71.08
CA ASP A 442 99.35 -15.24 72.42
C ASP A 442 100.44 -16.23 72.94
N GLY A 443 101.67 -16.17 72.44
CA GLY A 443 102.72 -17.17 72.72
C GLY A 443 104.16 -16.67 72.91
N ALA A 444 104.43 -15.68 73.76
CA ALA A 444 105.72 -15.43 74.47
C ALA A 444 105.65 -14.10 75.24
N ASP A 445 105.36 -14.09 76.54
CA ASP A 445 106.25 -14.31 77.70
C ASP A 445 106.86 -13.01 78.28
N ALA A 446 107.04 -13.04 79.60
CA ALA A 446 106.88 -11.98 80.57
C ALA A 446 108.16 -11.18 80.90
N GLY A 447 107.95 -9.89 81.20
CA GLY A 447 108.61 -9.23 82.34
C GLY A 447 109.71 -8.20 82.05
N LEU A 448 109.36 -7.00 81.58
CA LEU A 448 110.09 -5.75 81.87
C LEU A 448 109.10 -4.58 82.07
N GLU A 449 109.01 -4.14 83.33
CA GLU A 449 108.97 -2.74 83.80
C GLU A 449 108.37 -1.65 82.87
N ALA A 450 107.11 -1.25 83.14
CA ALA A 450 106.55 0.11 82.99
C ALA A 450 105.02 0.07 82.89
N ALA A 451 104.36 0.93 83.69
CA ALA A 451 103.00 1.45 83.52
C ALA A 451 101.91 0.47 83.05
N ARG A 452 101.24 -0.21 84.00
CA ARG A 452 99.93 -0.85 83.79
C ARG A 452 98.98 -0.56 84.95
N TYR A 453 97.82 0.02 84.64
CA TYR A 453 96.55 -0.72 84.70
C TYR A 453 95.44 0.00 83.89
N LYS A 454 95.34 -0.35 82.61
CA LYS A 454 94.07 -0.61 81.89
C LYS A 454 93.74 -2.10 82.19
N LYS A 455 92.54 -2.67 82.26
CA LYS A 455 91.15 -2.30 81.94
C LYS A 455 90.39 -3.64 82.07
N ASP A 456 89.25 -3.71 82.74
CA ASP A 456 88.30 -4.81 82.52
C ASP A 456 87.07 -4.27 81.79
N ILE A 457 87.03 -4.59 80.50
CA ILE A 457 85.81 -4.71 79.72
C ILE A 457 85.47 -6.20 79.75
N VAL A 458 84.28 -6.53 80.26
CA VAL A 458 83.57 -7.73 79.84
C VAL A 458 82.19 -7.33 79.33
N SER A 459 81.93 -7.79 78.11
CA SER A 459 80.75 -7.62 77.29
C SER A 459 79.43 -7.96 77.97
N SER A 460 78.45 -7.09 77.76
CA SER A 460 77.06 -7.51 77.58
C SER A 460 76.36 -6.61 76.57
N ARG A 461 75.81 -7.26 75.55
CA ARG A 461 74.88 -6.74 74.56
C ARG A 461 73.92 -5.68 75.14
N ARG A 462 73.80 -4.53 74.48
CA ARG A 462 72.51 -3.94 74.06
C ARG A 462 72.70 -2.61 73.31
N ASN A 463 72.07 -2.56 72.13
CA ASN A 463 71.54 -1.40 71.41
C ASN A 463 71.41 -0.10 72.23
N LYS A 464 71.79 1.04 71.63
CA LYS A 464 71.23 2.39 71.82
C LYS A 464 71.92 3.33 70.80
N ALA A 465 71.27 3.65 69.69
CA ALA A 465 70.33 4.77 69.53
C ALA A 465 71.06 6.13 69.61
N GLU A 466 71.60 6.55 68.48
CA GLU A 466 71.96 7.94 68.19
C GLU A 466 70.70 8.83 68.14
N PRO A 467 70.83 10.13 68.43
CA PRO A 467 69.72 10.92 68.92
C PRO A 467 68.73 11.23 67.80
N VAL A 468 67.53 10.70 67.99
CA VAL A 468 66.31 11.15 67.31
C VAL A 468 66.27 12.69 67.37
N MET A 469 66.36 13.32 66.19
CA MET A 469 65.88 14.69 65.99
C MET A 469 64.52 14.79 66.66
N ARG A 470 64.39 15.64 67.69
CA ARG A 470 63.16 15.76 68.47
C ARG A 470 61.99 15.90 67.50
N GLN A 471 60.96 15.08 67.68
CA GLN A 471 59.81 14.96 66.79
C GLN A 471 59.16 16.32 66.51
N GLU A 472 59.28 17.29 67.43
CA GLU A 472 58.85 18.68 67.27
C GLU A 472 59.62 19.46 66.20
N VAL A 473 60.93 19.21 66.03
CA VAL A 473 61.76 19.89 65.03
C VAL A 473 61.48 19.33 63.64
N LEU A 474 61.36 18.00 63.54
CA LEU A 474 60.99 17.34 62.28
C LEU A 474 59.56 17.69 61.87
N LYS A 475 58.62 17.72 62.81
CA LYS A 475 57.23 18.15 62.57
C LYS A 475 57.17 19.61 62.12
N LYS A 476 57.93 20.52 62.74
CA LYS A 476 58.01 21.93 62.30
C LYS A 476 58.67 22.10 60.92
N LEU A 477 59.66 21.28 60.58
CA LEU A 477 60.30 21.30 59.26
C LEU A 477 59.37 20.75 58.18
N ILE A 478 58.61 19.68 58.48
CA ILE A 478 57.62 19.11 57.57
C ILE A 478 56.44 20.08 57.42
N GLU A 479 55.93 20.67 58.50
CA GLU A 479 54.87 21.68 58.44
C GLU A 479 55.32 22.89 57.62
N ARG A 480 56.57 23.34 57.79
CA ARG A 480 57.14 24.45 57.01
C ARG A 480 57.31 24.10 55.53
N ALA A 481 57.82 22.90 55.21
CA ALA A 481 57.97 22.42 53.85
C ALA A 481 56.60 22.20 53.17
N VAL A 482 55.60 21.70 53.91
CA VAL A 482 54.23 21.55 53.40
C VAL A 482 53.58 22.91 53.18
N THR A 483 53.75 23.90 54.07
CA THR A 483 53.30 25.28 53.80
C THR A 483 54.03 25.93 52.64
N ASP A 484 55.31 25.63 52.43
CA ASP A 484 56.08 26.16 51.29
C ASP A 484 55.63 25.53 49.97
N ILE A 485 55.34 24.23 49.94
CA ILE A 485 54.76 23.54 48.78
C ILE A 485 53.35 24.08 48.48
N PHE A 486 52.49 24.23 49.48
CA PHE A 486 51.16 24.82 49.30
C PHE A 486 51.21 26.29 48.87
N ARG A 487 52.19 27.06 49.36
CA ARG A 487 52.45 28.45 48.93
C ARG A 487 52.92 28.50 47.48
N CYS A 488 53.77 27.58 47.03
CA CYS A 488 54.20 27.50 45.63
C CYS A 488 53.07 27.05 44.69
N ILE A 489 52.23 26.09 45.10
CA ILE A 489 51.12 25.60 44.27
C ILE A 489 50.02 26.67 44.13
N THR A 490 49.76 27.47 45.17
CA THR A 490 48.77 28.57 45.12
C THR A 490 49.29 29.84 44.45
N GLN A 491 50.62 30.01 44.31
CA GLN A 491 51.25 31.14 43.62
C GLN A 491 51.59 30.86 42.14
N HIS A 492 51.45 29.62 41.66
CA HIS A 492 51.67 29.26 40.24
C HIS A 492 50.38 29.21 39.39
N SER A 493 49.22 29.55 39.94
CA SER A 493 48.14 30.07 39.10
C SER A 493 48.31 31.58 38.97
N VAL A 494 48.59 32.04 37.75
CA VAL A 494 48.81 33.43 37.28
C VAL A 494 50.30 33.78 37.10
N SER A 495 50.78 33.55 35.87
CA SER A 495 51.95 34.25 35.33
C SER A 495 51.59 35.73 35.07
N PRO A 496 52.41 36.70 35.49
CA PRO A 496 52.22 38.11 35.15
C PRO A 496 52.78 38.43 33.76
N ARG A 497 51.95 39.03 32.90
CA ARG A 497 52.37 39.79 31.72
C ARG A 497 53.18 41.03 32.14
N ARG A 498 54.16 41.42 31.34
CA ARG A 498 54.97 42.66 31.41
C ARG A 498 54.55 43.63 30.25
N PRO A 499 54.98 44.92 30.22
CA PRO A 499 54.08 46.08 30.16
C PRO A 499 54.20 46.95 28.89
N GLU A 500 53.14 47.76 28.65
CA GLU A 500 52.99 49.08 27.96
C GLU A 500 53.48 49.19 26.49
N ASP A 501 52.87 49.94 25.55
CA ASP A 501 52.06 51.18 25.51
C ASP A 501 50.88 51.02 24.50
N GLY A 502 49.77 51.76 24.42
CA GLY A 502 49.23 52.95 25.07
C GLY A 502 47.89 53.36 24.37
N GLU A 503 47.16 54.26 25.04
CA GLU A 503 46.02 55.10 24.59
C GLU A 503 44.56 54.58 24.66
N GLY A 504 43.72 55.33 25.40
CA GLY A 504 42.37 55.69 24.93
C GLY A 504 41.14 55.44 25.84
N LEU A 505 40.78 56.45 26.64
CA LEU A 505 39.41 56.90 27.05
C LEU A 505 38.41 56.01 27.85
N GLU A 506 38.16 56.51 29.07
CA GLU A 506 36.86 56.89 29.69
C GLU A 506 35.63 55.94 29.69
N ASP A 507 35.20 55.56 30.91
CA ASP A 507 33.98 56.03 31.63
C ASP A 507 33.15 54.93 32.34
N LYS A 508 32.44 55.39 33.37
CA LYS A 508 31.88 54.68 34.54
C LYS A 508 30.75 53.66 34.27
N MET A 509 30.59 52.71 35.21
CA MET A 509 29.50 52.65 36.23
C MET A 509 28.95 51.22 36.49
N ARG A 510 29.08 50.75 37.76
CA ARG A 510 28.18 49.88 38.60
C ARG A 510 27.65 48.55 38.00
N SER A 511 27.46 47.41 38.69
CA SER A 511 27.25 47.02 40.09
C SER A 511 27.19 45.47 40.16
N ALA A 512 27.67 44.82 41.24
CA ALA A 512 26.92 43.95 42.20
C ALA A 512 26.27 42.65 41.61
N VAL A 513 26.24 41.43 42.18
CA VAL A 513 26.49 40.83 43.51
C VAL A 513 26.39 39.29 43.25
N ARG A 514 27.43 38.51 43.57
CA ARG A 514 27.51 37.50 44.66
C ARG A 514 26.59 36.27 44.55
N GLN A 515 27.18 35.07 44.38
CA GLN A 515 26.64 33.80 44.91
C GLN A 515 27.76 32.81 45.29
N LYS A 516 27.52 32.07 46.38
CA LYS A 516 28.23 30.85 46.84
C LYS A 516 27.30 30.11 47.84
N PRO A 517 27.52 28.83 48.17
CA PRO A 517 26.86 27.67 47.54
C PRO A 517 26.33 26.65 48.59
N LEU A 518 26.10 25.38 48.19
CA LEU A 518 26.24 24.06 48.89
C LEU A 518 25.34 23.04 48.12
N SER A 519 25.54 21.71 48.00
CA SER A 519 26.39 20.69 48.64
C SER A 519 26.26 19.33 47.88
N ALA A 520 27.38 18.60 47.75
CA ALA A 520 27.64 17.14 47.90
C ALA A 520 26.65 16.03 47.41
N ARG A 521 27.16 14.92 46.83
CA ARG A 521 27.70 13.70 47.52
C ARG A 521 27.69 12.38 46.69
N SER A 522 28.87 11.73 46.58
CA SER A 522 29.25 10.27 46.63
C SER A 522 28.59 9.20 45.72
N ARG A 523 29.16 8.02 45.35
CA ARG A 523 30.48 7.33 45.36
C ARG A 523 30.28 5.92 44.70
N SER A 524 31.40 5.23 44.43
CA SER A 524 31.65 3.76 44.26
C SER A 524 31.42 3.16 42.86
N SER A 525 32.18 2.24 42.25
CA SER A 525 33.54 1.63 42.32
C SER A 525 33.45 0.11 42.06
N GLN A 526 34.31 -0.44 41.17
CA GLN A 526 34.98 -1.78 41.14
C GLN A 526 35.14 -2.27 39.67
N ALA A 527 36.35 -2.48 39.11
CA ALA A 527 37.35 -3.57 39.27
C ALA A 527 36.88 -4.91 38.63
N ALA A 528 37.65 -5.76 37.91
CA ALA A 528 39.02 -5.80 37.37
C ALA A 528 39.21 -7.09 36.51
N LEU A 529 40.36 -7.19 35.82
CA LEU A 529 41.15 -8.39 35.43
C LEU A 529 41.12 -8.95 33.97
N SER A 530 42.35 -9.06 33.43
CA SER A 530 42.84 -9.67 32.17
C SER A 530 43.17 -11.19 32.35
N PRO A 531 43.67 -11.98 31.36
CA PRO A 531 45.05 -11.87 30.83
C PRO A 531 45.37 -12.37 29.37
N LYS A 532 46.64 -12.16 29.00
CA LYS A 532 47.44 -12.40 27.76
C LYS A 532 47.68 -13.86 27.31
N ALA A 533 47.98 -14.05 26.00
CA ALA A 533 49.26 -14.58 25.42
C ALA A 533 49.11 -14.89 23.90
N LYS A 534 49.83 -14.30 22.93
CA LYS A 534 51.22 -14.49 22.41
C LYS A 534 51.52 -15.80 21.64
N GLY A 535 51.86 -15.68 20.34
CA GLY A 535 52.78 -16.60 19.61
C GLY A 535 52.53 -16.82 18.10
N LYS A 536 53.09 -15.97 17.22
CA LYS A 536 54.15 -16.25 16.18
C LYS A 536 53.80 -17.28 15.08
N LYS A 537 53.57 -16.88 13.81
CA LYS A 537 54.49 -16.40 12.73
C LYS A 537 55.03 -17.54 11.83
N LYS A 538 54.63 -17.55 10.55
CA LYS A 538 55.51 -17.93 9.42
C LYS A 538 55.08 -17.23 8.13
N ASP A 539 56.08 -16.58 7.54
CA ASP A 539 56.05 -15.62 6.46
C ASP A 539 55.92 -16.23 5.05
N ARG A 540 55.41 -15.42 4.11
CA ARG A 540 55.93 -15.10 2.75
C ARG A 540 54.77 -14.69 1.83
N ASN A 541 54.82 -13.66 0.99
CA ASN A 541 55.75 -12.55 0.78
C ASN A 541 55.06 -11.62 -0.25
N ILE A 542 54.98 -10.32 0.05
CA ILE A 542 55.37 -9.14 -0.78
C ILE A 542 54.94 -9.17 -2.26
N SER A 543 54.14 -8.21 -2.76
CA SER A 543 54.48 -6.79 -2.97
C SER A 543 53.23 -5.90 -2.89
N GLU A 544 53.20 -4.83 -2.08
CA GLU A 544 53.65 -3.46 -2.42
C GLU A 544 53.00 -2.97 -3.73
N THR A 545 52.19 -1.91 -3.77
CA THR A 545 52.50 -0.56 -3.27
C THR A 545 51.20 0.24 -3.00
N ALA A 546 51.13 0.91 -1.85
CA ALA A 546 50.32 2.12 -1.60
C ALA A 546 51.06 3.34 -2.23
N PRO A 547 50.56 4.61 -2.29
CA PRO A 547 49.76 5.35 -1.29
C PRO A 547 48.56 6.07 -1.95
N GLY A 548 47.64 6.80 -1.32
CA GLY A 548 47.46 7.36 0.01
C GLY A 548 46.49 8.55 -0.15
N GLY A 549 45.77 8.91 0.92
CA GLY A 549 45.22 10.26 1.12
C GLY A 549 43.76 10.50 0.70
N GLY A 550 42.91 10.72 1.73
CA GLY A 550 42.14 11.95 1.85
C GLY A 550 40.77 12.04 1.16
N GLY A 551 39.74 12.20 1.99
CA GLY A 551 38.80 13.32 1.84
C GLY A 551 37.59 13.13 0.94
N VAL A 552 36.43 13.09 1.61
CA VAL A 552 35.19 13.82 1.29
C VAL A 552 34.70 13.81 -0.17
N GLU A 553 33.55 13.18 -0.40
CA GLU A 553 32.39 13.83 -1.04
C GLU A 553 31.18 12.91 -0.97
N GLY A 554 30.08 13.44 -0.44
CA GLY A 554 28.78 12.77 -0.47
C GLY A 554 28.20 12.82 -1.88
N GLN A 555 27.61 11.72 -2.33
CA GLN A 555 26.62 11.74 -3.39
C GLN A 555 25.87 10.39 -3.45
N SER A 556 24.53 10.52 -3.38
CA SER A 556 23.54 9.65 -4.02
C SER A 556 23.50 8.16 -3.68
N ASP A 557 22.82 7.81 -2.58
CA ASP A 557 22.26 6.46 -2.35
C ASP A 557 20.98 6.24 -3.18
N GLY A 558 21.03 6.57 -4.48
CA GLY A 558 19.92 6.41 -5.43
C GLY A 558 20.26 5.60 -6.67
N GLU A 559 21.55 5.35 -6.96
CA GLU A 559 21.97 4.68 -8.20
C GLU A 559 22.79 3.40 -8.00
N ALA A 560 23.16 3.03 -6.77
CA ALA A 560 23.90 1.79 -6.52
C ALA A 560 23.04 0.51 -6.59
N SER A 561 21.72 0.60 -6.51
CA SER A 561 20.83 -0.58 -6.62
C SER A 561 20.58 -1.03 -8.07
N ALA A 562 20.91 -0.19 -9.07
CA ALA A 562 20.68 -0.51 -10.48
C ALA A 562 21.88 -1.20 -11.15
N ASN A 563 23.03 -1.28 -10.48
CA ASN A 563 24.27 -1.85 -11.02
C ASN A 563 24.74 -3.12 -10.29
N MET A 564 23.90 -3.72 -9.44
CA MET A 564 24.20 -5.03 -8.87
C MET A 564 24.03 -6.11 -9.95
N TRP A 565 25.05 -6.93 -10.15
CA TRP A 565 24.99 -7.98 -11.16
C TRP A 565 23.86 -8.97 -10.80
N PRO A 566 23.17 -9.58 -11.77
CA PRO A 566 22.08 -10.53 -11.49
C PRO A 566 22.48 -11.63 -10.50
N VAL A 567 23.75 -12.04 -10.53
CA VAL A 567 24.33 -13.02 -9.58
C VAL A 567 24.44 -12.46 -8.17
N GLU A 568 24.85 -11.21 -8.00
CA GLU A 568 24.89 -10.55 -6.69
C GLU A 568 23.48 -10.39 -6.12
N MET A 569 22.51 -10.04 -6.97
CA MET A 569 21.11 -9.92 -6.55
C MET A 569 20.52 -11.26 -6.14
N LEU A 570 20.79 -12.33 -6.89
CA LEU A 570 20.43 -13.68 -6.51
C LEU A 570 21.10 -14.10 -5.20
N THR A 571 22.38 -13.76 -4.99
CA THR A 571 23.10 -14.07 -3.75
C THR A 571 22.51 -13.35 -2.54
N ILE A 572 22.08 -12.08 -2.69
CA ILE A 572 21.39 -11.33 -1.63
C ILE A 572 20.00 -11.92 -1.37
N ILE A 573 19.28 -12.32 -2.41
CA ILE A 573 17.97 -12.95 -2.27
C ILE A 573 18.10 -14.31 -1.57
N GLU A 574 19.07 -15.13 -1.95
CA GLU A 574 19.35 -16.44 -1.32
C GLU A 574 19.70 -16.28 0.15
N THR A 575 20.62 -15.37 0.50
CA THR A 575 20.97 -15.09 1.90
C THR A 575 19.79 -14.58 2.71
N LYS A 576 18.94 -13.72 2.14
CA LYS A 576 17.70 -13.25 2.82
C LYS A 576 16.67 -14.36 2.99
N ILE A 577 16.52 -15.25 2.00
CA ILE A 577 15.65 -16.42 2.09
C ILE A 577 16.14 -17.35 3.20
N ASP A 578 17.44 -17.60 3.29
CA ASP A 578 18.03 -18.44 4.34
C ASP A 578 17.86 -17.82 5.74
N GLU A 579 18.04 -16.50 5.87
CA GLU A 579 17.73 -15.77 7.10
C GLU A 579 16.27 -15.96 7.54
N TYR A 580 15.32 -15.84 6.60
CA TYR A 580 13.89 -16.05 6.91
C TYR A 580 13.55 -17.50 7.20
N ILE A 581 14.17 -18.46 6.52
CA ILE A 581 14.01 -19.89 6.82
C ILE A 581 14.52 -20.17 8.24
N HIS A 582 15.68 -19.61 8.60
CA HIS A 582 16.23 -19.76 9.94
C HIS A 582 15.35 -19.09 10.99
N TYR A 583 14.80 -17.91 10.69
CA TYR A 583 13.87 -17.19 11.55
C TYR A 583 12.55 -17.95 11.77
N ILE A 584 12.00 -18.56 10.72
CA ILE A 584 10.75 -19.34 10.78
C ILE A 584 10.96 -20.66 11.53
N ASN A 585 12.14 -21.26 11.42
CA ASN A 585 12.46 -22.54 12.07
C ASN A 585 12.99 -22.39 13.50
N ASN A 586 13.37 -21.19 13.93
CA ASN A 586 13.84 -20.94 15.29
C ASN A 586 12.67 -20.99 16.29
N PRO A 587 12.70 -21.90 17.28
CA PRO A 587 11.60 -22.08 18.23
C PRO A 587 11.43 -20.90 19.21
N GLU A 588 12.43 -20.02 19.33
CA GLU A 588 12.38 -18.81 20.18
C GLU A 588 11.54 -17.69 19.57
N ASN A 589 11.32 -17.69 18.25
CA ASN A 589 10.60 -16.62 17.54
C ASN A 589 9.07 -16.74 17.65
N GLY A 590 8.56 -17.74 18.38
CA GLY A 590 7.14 -17.86 18.72
C GLY A 590 6.20 -18.18 17.55
N ILE A 591 6.74 -18.59 16.39
CA ILE A 591 5.92 -18.96 15.22
C ILE A 591 5.36 -20.36 15.44
N GLU A 592 4.04 -20.44 15.58
CA GLU A 592 3.35 -21.70 15.83
C GLU A 592 3.52 -22.66 14.64
N GLN A 593 4.04 -23.87 14.88
CA GLN A 593 4.28 -24.88 13.83
C GLN A 593 2.99 -25.27 13.08
N SER A 594 1.83 -25.18 13.75
CA SER A 594 0.51 -25.39 13.15
C SER A 594 0.21 -24.38 12.04
N LEU A 595 0.59 -23.12 12.23
CA LEU A 595 0.40 -22.03 11.27
C LEU A 595 1.27 -22.26 10.04
N ILE A 596 2.55 -22.56 10.22
CA ILE A 596 3.49 -22.88 9.13
C ILE A 596 2.93 -24.03 8.27
N MET A 597 2.50 -25.10 8.92
CA MET A 597 1.98 -26.29 8.24
C MET A 597 0.65 -26.02 7.51
N SER A 598 -0.19 -25.13 8.04
CA SER A 598 -1.42 -24.67 7.38
C SER A 598 -1.14 -23.85 6.12
N VAL A 599 -0.14 -22.96 6.17
CA VAL A 599 0.28 -22.09 5.07
C VAL A 599 0.91 -22.92 3.95
N ILE A 600 1.77 -23.89 4.28
CA ILE A 600 2.33 -24.86 3.32
C ILE A 600 1.20 -25.63 2.64
N LYS A 601 0.24 -26.15 3.40
CA LYS A 601 -0.90 -26.90 2.86
C LYS A 601 -1.79 -26.04 1.95
N MET A 602 -1.95 -24.76 2.25
CA MET A 602 -2.71 -23.80 1.43
C MET A 602 -1.99 -23.52 0.11
N ARG A 603 -0.69 -23.19 0.15
CA ARG A 603 0.14 -22.97 -1.05
C ARG A 603 0.20 -24.21 -1.93
N ASP A 604 0.26 -25.39 -1.33
CA ASP A 604 0.30 -26.64 -2.09
C ASP A 604 -1.02 -26.94 -2.80
N LYS A 605 -2.17 -26.67 -2.16
CA LYS A 605 -3.49 -26.72 -2.81
C LYS A 605 -3.58 -25.76 -3.99
N GLU A 606 -3.05 -24.54 -3.82
CA GLU A 606 -3.03 -23.51 -4.86
C GLU A 606 -2.19 -23.96 -6.06
N ARG A 607 -0.98 -24.49 -5.85
CA ARG A 607 -0.14 -25.04 -6.93
C ARG A 607 -0.84 -26.15 -7.70
N ARG A 608 -1.47 -27.11 -7.01
CA ARG A 608 -2.24 -28.19 -7.65
C ARG A 608 -3.47 -27.67 -8.39
N HIS A 609 -4.07 -26.57 -7.94
CA HIS A 609 -5.17 -25.94 -8.66
C HIS A 609 -4.67 -25.27 -9.94
N ARG A 610 -3.62 -24.45 -9.85
CA ARG A 610 -2.97 -23.81 -11.01
C ARG A 610 -2.51 -24.84 -12.05
N ALA A 611 -1.88 -25.94 -11.63
CA ALA A 611 -1.46 -27.02 -12.52
C ALA A 611 -2.66 -27.68 -13.24
N ARG A 612 -3.79 -27.88 -12.54
CA ARG A 612 -5.01 -28.41 -13.16
C ARG A 612 -5.61 -27.44 -14.18
N VAL A 613 -5.60 -26.14 -13.89
CA VAL A 613 -6.10 -25.10 -14.80
C VAL A 613 -5.25 -25.07 -16.08
N ILE A 614 -3.93 -25.00 -15.94
CA ILE A 614 -2.99 -25.03 -17.08
C ILE A 614 -3.18 -26.30 -17.91
N GLN A 615 -3.34 -27.46 -17.26
CA GLN A 615 -3.56 -28.72 -17.97
C GLN A 615 -4.91 -28.76 -18.71
N LEU A 616 -5.96 -28.16 -18.14
CA LEU A 616 -7.27 -28.06 -18.79
C LEU A 616 -7.20 -27.16 -20.01
N GLU A 617 -6.51 -26.04 -19.89
CA GLU A 617 -6.30 -25.05 -20.96
C GLU A 617 -5.50 -25.67 -22.11
N ARG A 618 -4.40 -26.37 -21.81
CA ARG A 618 -3.60 -27.11 -22.80
C ARG A 618 -4.42 -28.17 -23.55
N GLN A 619 -5.35 -28.85 -22.87
CA GLN A 619 -6.27 -29.77 -23.55
C GLN A 619 -7.31 -29.06 -24.41
N SER A 620 -7.79 -27.88 -24.01
CA SER A 620 -8.73 -27.08 -24.82
C SER A 620 -8.04 -26.59 -26.09
N THR A 621 -6.86 -26.01 -25.97
CA THR A 621 -6.08 -25.51 -27.11
C THR A 621 -5.72 -26.65 -28.06
N GLU A 622 -5.33 -27.83 -27.57
CA GLU A 622 -5.05 -28.98 -28.42
C GLU A 622 -6.31 -29.49 -29.15
N ARG A 623 -7.48 -29.50 -28.48
CA ARG A 623 -8.77 -29.83 -29.12
C ARG A 623 -9.16 -28.81 -30.17
N GLU A 624 -9.01 -27.52 -29.88
CA GLU A 624 -9.29 -26.42 -30.79
C GLU A 624 -8.34 -26.45 -31.99
N GLU A 625 -7.05 -26.72 -31.80
CA GLU A 625 -6.10 -26.90 -32.90
C GLU A 625 -6.44 -28.10 -33.78
N ARG A 626 -6.81 -29.24 -33.18
CA ARG A 626 -7.26 -30.42 -33.94
C ARG A 626 -8.50 -30.10 -34.75
N ASN A 627 -9.46 -29.38 -34.16
CA ASN A 627 -10.67 -28.93 -34.84
C ASN A 627 -10.33 -27.98 -36.01
N LYS A 628 -9.47 -26.98 -35.77
CA LYS A 628 -9.00 -26.02 -36.77
C LYS A 628 -8.25 -26.70 -37.92
N ARG A 629 -7.36 -27.66 -37.63
CA ARG A 629 -6.66 -28.47 -38.65
C ARG A 629 -7.62 -29.34 -39.45
N ALA A 630 -8.66 -29.90 -38.83
CA ALA A 630 -9.70 -30.66 -39.54
C ALA A 630 -10.52 -29.74 -40.46
N LEU A 631 -10.89 -28.55 -39.98
CA LEU A 631 -11.60 -27.54 -40.75
C LEU A 631 -10.77 -27.09 -41.96
N GLN A 632 -9.48 -26.78 -41.77
CA GLN A 632 -8.56 -26.41 -42.85
C GLN A 632 -8.38 -27.53 -43.87
N ARG A 633 -8.28 -28.80 -43.43
CA ARG A 633 -8.24 -29.96 -44.34
C ARG A 633 -9.53 -30.10 -45.15
N SER A 634 -10.69 -29.78 -44.57
CA SER A 634 -11.98 -29.81 -45.28
C SER A 634 -12.15 -28.66 -46.28
N GLN A 635 -11.57 -27.49 -45.98
CA GLN A 635 -11.58 -26.31 -46.84
C GLN A 635 -10.51 -26.35 -47.94
N ALA A 636 -9.48 -27.17 -47.79
CA ALA A 636 -8.45 -27.33 -48.79
C ALA A 636 -9.06 -27.91 -50.09
N PRO A 637 -8.74 -27.32 -51.27
CA PRO A 637 -9.31 -27.77 -52.53
C PRO A 637 -8.94 -29.23 -52.82
N VAL A 638 -9.94 -30.07 -53.03
CA VAL A 638 -9.77 -31.51 -53.28
C VAL A 638 -9.06 -31.72 -54.64
N VAL A 639 -7.76 -31.99 -54.59
CA VAL A 639 -6.97 -32.31 -55.79
C VAL A 639 -7.34 -33.71 -56.28
N ARG A 640 -8.19 -33.78 -57.30
CA ARG A 640 -8.54 -35.04 -57.97
C ARG A 640 -7.38 -35.50 -58.84
N ARG A 641 -6.59 -36.46 -58.35
CA ARG A 641 -5.58 -37.14 -59.18
C ARG A 641 -6.29 -37.91 -60.30
N ARG A 642 -6.00 -37.56 -61.56
CA ARG A 642 -6.49 -38.30 -62.73
C ARG A 642 -5.61 -39.52 -62.97
N GLY A 643 -6.23 -40.70 -63.05
CA GLY A 643 -5.55 -41.99 -63.26
C GLY A 643 -5.54 -42.87 -62.01
N LYS A 644 -5.59 -44.19 -62.22
CA LYS A 644 -5.39 -45.17 -61.14
C LYS A 644 -3.97 -44.99 -60.58
N PRO A 645 -3.77 -44.89 -59.26
CA PRO A 645 -2.44 -44.87 -58.67
C PRO A 645 -1.67 -46.11 -59.13
N VAL A 646 -0.45 -45.93 -59.62
CA VAL A 646 0.44 -47.06 -59.90
C VAL A 646 0.73 -47.74 -58.56
N MET A 647 0.16 -48.92 -58.35
CA MET A 647 0.56 -49.76 -57.22
C MET A 647 1.97 -50.26 -57.50
N TRP A 648 2.91 -49.84 -56.66
CA TRP A 648 4.23 -50.44 -56.62
C TRP A 648 4.00 -51.89 -56.20
N ARG A 649 4.26 -52.82 -57.13
CA ARG A 649 4.32 -54.25 -56.80
C ARG A 649 5.42 -54.40 -55.76
N SER A 650 5.16 -55.15 -54.70
CA SER A 650 6.16 -55.46 -53.68
C SER A 650 7.46 -55.93 -54.35
N HIS A 651 8.54 -55.17 -54.18
CA HIS A 651 9.87 -55.67 -54.50
C HIS A 651 10.15 -56.87 -53.59
N PRO A 652 10.70 -57.99 -54.11
CA PRO A 652 11.09 -59.10 -53.27
C PRO A 652 12.08 -58.62 -52.20
N PRO A 653 12.10 -59.24 -51.00
CA PRO A 653 12.99 -58.82 -49.93
C PRO A 653 14.44 -58.94 -50.39
N VAL A 654 15.12 -57.81 -50.54
CA VAL A 654 16.58 -57.79 -50.74
C VAL A 654 17.19 -58.05 -49.38
N GLU A 655 17.89 -59.17 -49.25
CA GLU A 655 18.69 -59.51 -48.09
C GLU A 655 19.67 -58.38 -47.77
N THR A 656 19.67 -57.96 -46.51
CA THR A 656 20.49 -56.88 -45.98
C THR A 656 21.97 -57.21 -46.12
N VAL A 657 22.68 -56.50 -46.99
CA VAL A 657 24.12 -56.26 -46.80
C VAL A 657 24.28 -54.83 -46.30
N ARG A 658 24.78 -54.72 -45.07
CA ARG A 658 25.11 -53.45 -44.39
C ARG A 658 26.00 -52.59 -45.29
N GLY A 659 25.53 -51.40 -45.64
CA GLY A 659 26.31 -50.37 -46.30
C GLY A 659 25.67 -49.01 -46.05
N LYS A 660 26.38 -48.15 -45.31
CA LYS A 660 26.00 -46.77 -45.00
C LYS A 660 25.84 -45.98 -46.29
N GLU A 661 24.68 -45.35 -46.53
CA GLU A 661 24.60 -44.09 -47.27
C GLU A 661 23.45 -43.21 -46.76
N VAL A 662 23.82 -41.94 -46.54
CA VAL A 662 23.02 -40.83 -46.05
C VAL A 662 22.02 -40.40 -47.13
N LYS A 663 20.74 -40.24 -46.75
CA LYS A 663 19.78 -39.44 -47.54
C LYS A 663 19.09 -38.43 -46.64
N GLN A 664 19.41 -37.17 -46.91
CA GLN A 664 18.75 -35.98 -46.38
C GLN A 664 17.28 -35.97 -46.81
N GLY A 665 16.39 -35.77 -45.84
CA GLY A 665 14.99 -35.39 -46.00
C GLY A 665 14.74 -34.07 -45.26
N PRO A 666 13.71 -33.30 -45.66
CA PRO A 666 13.67 -31.86 -45.45
C PRO A 666 13.50 -31.49 -43.98
N GLU A 667 14.27 -30.50 -43.57
CA GLU A 667 14.22 -29.86 -42.26
C GLU A 667 12.84 -29.24 -42.05
N THR A 668 12.08 -29.80 -41.11
CA THR A 668 11.09 -29.03 -40.37
C THR A 668 11.79 -28.58 -39.10
N GLU A 669 12.04 -27.28 -39.02
CA GLU A 669 12.53 -26.58 -37.84
C GLU A 669 11.72 -27.06 -36.62
N LYS A 670 12.38 -27.86 -35.77
CA LYS A 670 11.94 -28.04 -34.40
C LYS A 670 12.52 -26.86 -33.64
N GLU A 671 11.66 -25.89 -33.38
CA GLU A 671 11.90 -24.89 -32.36
C GLU A 671 12.21 -25.62 -31.05
N SER A 672 13.36 -25.31 -30.48
CA SER A 672 13.89 -25.93 -29.29
C SER A 672 13.12 -25.45 -28.06
N ASP A 673 12.18 -26.27 -27.58
CA ASP A 673 11.68 -26.16 -26.22
C ASP A 673 12.80 -26.64 -25.27
N GLN A 674 13.56 -25.67 -24.74
CA GLN A 674 14.40 -25.85 -23.56
C GLN A 674 13.48 -25.93 -22.33
N ASP A 675 13.05 -27.14 -22.00
CA ASP A 675 12.46 -27.47 -20.69
C ASP A 675 13.46 -28.36 -19.92
N ASP A 676 14.61 -27.78 -19.58
CA ASP A 676 15.50 -28.32 -18.54
C ASP A 676 15.39 -27.42 -17.30
N GLU A 677 14.28 -27.53 -16.55
CA GLU A 677 14.25 -27.16 -15.12
C GLU A 677 12.97 -27.67 -14.44
N PHE A 678 12.94 -28.97 -14.15
CA PHE A 678 12.01 -29.49 -13.15
C PHE A 678 12.60 -30.70 -12.43
N PHE A 679 13.66 -30.48 -11.64
CA PHE A 679 13.99 -31.28 -10.45
C PHE A 679 15.02 -30.54 -9.59
N LEU A 680 14.55 -29.85 -8.55
CA LEU A 680 14.99 -29.96 -7.15
C LEU A 680 14.12 -29.09 -6.24
#